data_AF-A0A852VUJ8-F1
#
_entry.id   AF-A0A852VUJ8-F1
#
_cell.length_a   1.000
_cell.length_b   1.000
_cell.length_c   1.000
_cell.angle_alpha   90.00
_cell.angle_beta   90.00
_cell.angle_gamma   90.00
#
_symmetry.space_group_name_H-M   'P 1'
#
loop_
_entity.id
_entity.type
_entity.pdbx_description
1 polymer ?
#
loop_
_entity_poly.entity_id
_entity_poly.type
_entity_poly.pdbx_seq_one_letter_code
_entity_poly.pdbx_strand_id
1 'polypeptide(L)'
;MNEDLPHRYPIFIRLKPAFAGDGEFDTDMWARQRDSTPAPYRIQRQGKDILLPFYDDADDLIDVTWSGDGQADRFIRDTLQEYRRQHPDAGPHEGAPAPAIALLPRPDNTYNPDAVSAADPNRDLSDEQRYLGYLPDSDLEEIGWTTIPTLADLASQWGGQVRCYGWVTPDSILLDLPLDKVHAAATTFLATYGITLDPLPNPHETGAILVDAALTGTTWDKPPHPIGSLTLTPRRQGLSLTDGGKPIGHLSNDTRLAVFDERHRERVIAELAMQNLPVTPMATPHATAANGPIPARYELHPSASTGWVIETTADIPTEALPTHGPRHKRGEENIIAAVAYYEPDKKTLWVQADQLVPTAACYAARVGFEVTTVRIAKHPWGLRTEIAEHRLIPYETVPFDTTDDPGRRTLLSHHRTSVPPESLAHHYAWADHPAPEKRRGHPNILAARERLDRTRTKLFGGDHTLTDNLTDPLTPCRLCGHQAATFTTPTCTEPVTYCRTCILTACNGLGTNRAHTSTAVAEIATLEFGGIAMLPDQLTTLHLNPDTPVTPEVLDRLLLLRFAVNRVLPWTRILTAAGLTPNGIPTARGTIIQARDGHLCLSLQEKAVCEFLYQHGIAHDREPHYPTDTEVNPNGRWRADWQLADGTLVEMWGMPKDKQYAQRMYAKQQLARKRNLTVLELTADDLPRLADRFAPWIPIDRTPQRWTPPATPTPKPRTRTPRTRTPRTHTPGKVHATNIAAAEERLARAGRALELQRHGHTRAEIAAALSTTPDTVKVLLQDARFYEDPTSNPERLDLAFAAITAVAAGKSKTAFHAESNRSERLTSRAWRDANTLDRQTAPD
;
A
#
# COMPACT_ATOMS: atom_id res chain seq x y z
N MET A 1 -23.40 -47.74 -7.75
CA MET A 1 -23.54 -47.08 -9.06
C MET A 1 -23.68 -45.60 -8.78
N ASN A 2 -22.60 -44.81 -8.63
CA ASN A 2 -21.39 -44.65 -9.47
C ASN A 2 -21.72 -44.03 -10.85
N GLU A 3 -20.90 -43.21 -11.52
CA GLU A 3 -19.64 -42.44 -11.26
C GLU A 3 -19.40 -41.55 -12.52
N ASP A 4 -18.64 -40.45 -12.55
CA ASP A 4 -18.39 -39.33 -11.61
C ASP A 4 -17.74 -38.18 -12.42
N LEU A 5 -18.05 -36.90 -12.14
CA LEU A 5 -17.34 -35.73 -12.73
C LEU A 5 -17.33 -34.51 -11.77
N PRO A 6 -16.28 -33.65 -11.80
CA PRO A 6 -15.54 -33.42 -10.56
C PRO A 6 -15.34 -31.95 -10.14
N HIS A 7 -14.96 -31.78 -8.88
CA HIS A 7 -14.63 -30.50 -8.24
C HIS A 7 -13.34 -29.83 -8.78
N ARG A 8 -13.26 -28.49 -8.70
CA ARG A 8 -12.42 -27.77 -7.69
C ARG A 8 -12.29 -26.25 -7.92
N TYR A 9 -12.70 -25.46 -6.92
CA TYR A 9 -11.96 -24.31 -6.35
C TYR A 9 -12.31 -24.25 -4.83
N PRO A 10 -11.59 -23.50 -3.97
CA PRO A 10 -11.23 -24.01 -2.64
C PRO A 10 -12.31 -23.92 -1.56
N ILE A 11 -12.10 -24.77 -0.57
CA ILE A 11 -12.87 -24.93 0.66
C ILE A 11 -12.81 -23.65 1.49
N PHE A 12 -13.94 -22.96 1.64
CA PHE A 12 -14.29 -22.35 2.92
C PHE A 12 -14.76 -23.48 3.85
N ILE A 13 -14.22 -23.53 5.06
CA ILE A 13 -14.65 -24.53 6.05
C ILE A 13 -16.06 -24.13 6.50
N ARG A 14 -17.07 -24.83 5.99
CA ARG A 14 -18.44 -24.79 6.54
C ARG A 14 -18.40 -25.40 7.94
N LEU A 15 -18.16 -24.58 8.96
CA LEU A 15 -18.48 -24.95 10.33
C LEU A 15 -20.00 -24.97 10.48
N LYS A 16 -20.57 -26.17 10.54
CA LYS A 16 -21.91 -26.36 11.11
C LYS A 16 -21.78 -26.13 12.62
N PRO A 17 -22.59 -25.25 13.24
CA PRO A 17 -22.71 -25.22 14.69
C PRO A 17 -23.30 -26.54 15.20
N ALA A 18 -22.81 -27.03 16.34
CA ALA A 18 -23.34 -28.21 17.00
C ALA A 18 -23.39 -27.99 18.53
N PHE A 19 -24.60 -28.11 19.10
CA PHE A 19 -24.94 -28.16 20.55
C PHE A 19 -24.71 -26.85 21.35
N ALA A 20 -25.74 -26.17 21.88
CA ALA A 20 -26.68 -26.51 22.97
C ALA A 20 -26.15 -26.24 24.40
N GLY A 21 -26.87 -25.38 25.14
CA GLY A 21 -26.78 -25.14 26.60
C GLY A 21 -26.16 -23.79 26.99
N ASP A 22 -26.82 -22.85 27.68
CA ASP A 22 -28.23 -22.76 28.12
C ASP A 22 -28.75 -21.33 27.93
N GLY A 23 -29.99 -21.20 27.47
CA GLY A 23 -30.61 -19.94 27.04
C GLY A 23 -31.23 -20.11 25.65
N GLU A 24 -32.54 -20.36 25.60
CA GLU A 24 -33.24 -20.81 24.39
C GLU A 24 -33.12 -19.80 23.23
N PHE A 25 -32.28 -20.16 22.26
CA PHE A 25 -32.24 -19.55 20.94
C PHE A 25 -33.06 -20.44 19.99
N ASP A 26 -34.13 -19.90 19.41
CA ASP A 26 -35.04 -20.68 18.55
C ASP A 26 -34.35 -21.11 17.25
N THR A 27 -33.90 -22.37 17.21
CA THR A 27 -33.23 -22.98 16.06
C THR A 27 -34.15 -23.17 14.86
N ASP A 28 -35.47 -23.11 15.05
CA ASP A 28 -36.45 -23.26 13.97
C ASP A 28 -36.61 -21.97 13.14
N MET A 29 -36.19 -20.81 13.68
CA MET A 29 -36.07 -19.56 12.91
C MET A 29 -35.00 -19.67 11.81
N TRP A 30 -33.87 -20.32 12.12
CA TRP A 30 -32.72 -20.52 11.22
C TRP A 30 -33.03 -21.38 9.99
N ALA A 31 -33.96 -22.33 10.11
CA ALA A 31 -34.33 -23.22 9.01
C ALA A 31 -35.34 -22.57 8.04
N ARG A 32 -36.23 -21.71 8.55
CA ARG A 32 -37.39 -21.19 7.80
C ARG A 32 -37.05 -20.00 6.89
N GLN A 33 -35.97 -19.25 7.13
CA GLN A 33 -35.62 -18.05 6.36
C GLN A 33 -34.86 -18.32 5.03
N ARG A 34 -34.38 -19.55 4.77
CA ARG A 34 -33.54 -19.84 3.58
C ARG A 34 -34.30 -20.07 2.27
N ASP A 35 -35.60 -20.38 2.33
CA ASP A 35 -36.42 -20.75 1.15
C ASP A 35 -37.42 -19.66 0.72
N SER A 36 -37.24 -18.41 1.17
CA SER A 36 -38.02 -17.25 0.74
C SER A 36 -37.13 -16.11 0.29
N THR A 37 -37.63 -15.30 -0.65
CA THR A 37 -37.09 -13.97 -1.02
C THR A 37 -36.56 -13.25 0.22
N PRO A 38 -35.33 -12.68 0.22
CA PRO A 38 -34.71 -12.15 1.43
C PRO A 38 -35.66 -11.19 2.13
N ALA A 39 -36.06 -11.56 3.36
CA ALA A 39 -36.96 -10.74 4.15
C ALA A 39 -36.29 -9.37 4.39
N PRO A 40 -37.04 -8.26 4.35
CA PRO A 40 -36.47 -6.95 4.64
C PRO A 40 -35.84 -6.98 6.03
N TYR A 41 -34.66 -6.36 6.16
CA TYR A 41 -33.98 -6.22 7.43
C TYR A 41 -34.92 -5.55 8.46
N ARG A 42 -35.01 -6.12 9.66
CA ARG A 42 -36.00 -5.73 10.67
C ARG A 42 -35.36 -5.64 12.04
N ILE A 43 -35.24 -4.42 12.52
CA ILE A 43 -34.89 -4.13 13.92
C ILE A 43 -35.98 -4.69 14.83
N GLN A 44 -35.58 -5.32 15.93
CA GLN A 44 -36.50 -5.95 16.89
C GLN A 44 -36.28 -5.42 18.29
N ARG A 45 -37.35 -5.28 19.06
CA ARG A 45 -37.27 -5.07 20.50
C ARG A 45 -37.15 -6.41 21.21
N GLN A 46 -36.09 -6.59 22.01
CA GLN A 46 -35.91 -7.77 22.86
C GLN A 46 -35.95 -7.35 24.34
N GLY A 47 -37.15 -7.45 24.93
CA GLY A 47 -37.41 -7.04 26.30
C GLY A 47 -37.26 -5.52 26.49
N LYS A 48 -36.09 -5.10 26.98
CA LYS A 48 -35.69 -3.69 27.14
C LYS A 48 -34.76 -3.20 26.04
N ASP A 49 -34.01 -4.11 25.42
CA ASP A 49 -33.00 -3.77 24.41
C ASP A 49 -33.62 -3.66 23.01
N ILE A 50 -32.94 -2.92 22.13
CA ILE A 50 -33.18 -2.93 20.69
C ILE A 50 -32.07 -3.76 20.05
N LEU A 51 -32.43 -4.80 19.33
CA LEU A 51 -31.51 -5.66 18.62
C LEU A 51 -31.52 -5.34 17.12
N LEU A 52 -30.33 -5.05 16.62
CA LEU A 52 -29.94 -5.06 15.22
C LEU A 52 -29.53 -6.52 14.90
N PRO A 53 -30.37 -7.31 14.22
CA PRO A 53 -30.13 -8.75 14.04
C PRO A 53 -29.00 -9.03 13.05
N PHE A 54 -28.54 -10.28 13.03
CA PHE A 54 -27.53 -10.75 12.09
C PHE A 54 -27.99 -10.63 10.62
N TYR A 55 -27.09 -10.26 9.71
CA TYR A 55 -27.31 -10.20 8.27
C TYR A 55 -26.38 -11.18 7.55
N ASP A 56 -26.94 -12.14 6.80
CA ASP A 56 -26.19 -13.26 6.18
C ASP A 56 -25.49 -12.86 4.87
N ASP A 57 -24.78 -11.72 4.88
CA ASP A 57 -23.95 -11.23 3.79
C ASP A 57 -22.59 -10.75 4.31
N ALA A 58 -21.51 -11.43 3.89
CA ALA A 58 -20.19 -11.29 4.52
C ALA A 58 -19.38 -10.07 4.03
N ASP A 59 -19.92 -9.30 3.08
CA ASP A 59 -19.26 -8.12 2.52
C ASP A 59 -19.56 -6.82 3.33
N ASP A 60 -20.55 -6.82 4.24
CA ASP A 60 -21.06 -5.64 4.99
C ASP A 60 -20.56 -5.57 6.47
N LEU A 61 -19.34 -6.00 6.77
CA LEU A 61 -18.77 -5.95 8.13
C LEU A 61 -18.02 -4.64 8.45
N ILE A 62 -18.45 -3.91 9.48
CA ILE A 62 -17.78 -2.69 9.97
C ILE A 62 -16.58 -3.05 10.85
N ASP A 63 -15.39 -2.52 10.57
CA ASP A 63 -14.26 -2.61 11.51
C ASP A 63 -14.31 -1.47 12.54
N VAL A 64 -14.41 -1.83 13.83
CA VAL A 64 -14.43 -0.86 14.91
C VAL A 64 -13.07 -0.17 14.98
N THR A 65 -13.05 1.16 14.85
CA THR A 65 -11.83 1.95 15.03
C THR A 65 -11.50 2.01 16.53
N TRP A 66 -10.82 0.97 17.02
CA TRP A 66 -10.41 0.89 18.42
C TRP A 66 -9.27 1.85 18.73
N SER A 67 -9.17 2.30 19.97
CA SER A 67 -8.06 3.14 20.46
C SER A 67 -6.77 2.35 20.69
N GLY A 68 -6.87 1.04 20.96
CA GLY A 68 -5.79 0.25 21.54
C GLY A 68 -5.72 0.39 23.06
N ASP A 69 -6.80 0.85 23.70
CA ASP A 69 -6.93 0.83 25.15
C ASP A 69 -7.00 -0.61 25.65
N GLY A 70 -6.34 -0.90 26.78
CA GLY A 70 -6.21 -2.26 27.32
C GLY A 70 -7.53 -2.96 27.71
N GLN A 71 -8.67 -2.31 27.53
CA GLN A 71 -10.00 -2.90 27.65
C GLN A 71 -10.45 -3.59 26.36
N ALA A 72 -10.18 -3.03 25.17
CA ALA A 72 -10.45 -3.69 23.89
C ALA A 72 -9.60 -4.96 23.77
N ASP A 73 -8.30 -4.86 24.06
CA ASP A 73 -7.37 -6.00 24.12
C ASP A 73 -7.79 -7.09 25.11
N ARG A 74 -8.46 -6.71 26.20
CA ARG A 74 -9.02 -7.65 27.18
C ARG A 74 -10.25 -8.35 26.62
N PHE A 75 -11.22 -7.58 26.13
CA PHE A 75 -12.45 -8.12 25.52
C PHE A 75 -12.14 -9.10 24.37
N ILE A 76 -11.19 -8.75 23.50
CA ILE A 76 -10.72 -9.61 22.40
C ILE A 76 -10.12 -10.91 22.95
N ARG A 77 -9.20 -10.80 23.91
CA ARG A 77 -8.50 -11.94 24.52
C ARG A 77 -9.46 -12.89 25.22
N ASP A 78 -10.35 -12.34 26.04
CA ASP A 78 -11.28 -13.12 26.86
C ASP A 78 -12.31 -13.83 25.96
N THR A 79 -12.84 -13.13 24.94
CA THR A 79 -13.76 -13.72 23.95
C THR A 79 -13.09 -14.86 23.16
N LEU A 80 -11.87 -14.64 22.65
CA LEU A 80 -11.13 -15.68 21.91
C LEU A 80 -10.69 -16.85 22.81
N GLN A 81 -10.36 -16.59 24.07
CA GLN A 81 -10.00 -17.62 25.04
C GLN A 81 -11.20 -18.50 25.39
N GLU A 82 -12.36 -17.89 25.65
CA GLU A 82 -13.61 -18.60 25.92
C GLU A 82 -14.08 -19.42 24.71
N TYR A 83 -14.02 -18.84 23.50
CA TYR A 83 -14.37 -19.57 22.28
C TYR A 83 -13.49 -20.80 22.07
N ARG A 84 -12.16 -20.69 22.24
CA ARG A 84 -11.22 -21.83 22.16
C ARG A 84 -11.40 -22.85 23.29
N ARG A 85 -11.87 -22.43 24.46
CA ARG A 85 -12.24 -23.34 25.57
C ARG A 85 -13.43 -24.24 25.17
N GLN A 86 -14.39 -23.67 24.45
CA GLN A 86 -15.56 -24.39 23.93
C GLN A 86 -15.25 -25.16 22.64
N HIS A 87 -14.31 -24.69 21.83
CA HIS A 87 -13.93 -25.24 20.52
C HIS A 87 -12.42 -25.56 20.48
N PRO A 88 -11.94 -26.68 21.05
CA PRO A 88 -10.52 -26.98 21.17
C PRO A 88 -9.78 -27.18 19.83
N ASP A 89 -10.53 -27.49 18.77
CA ASP A 89 -10.00 -27.66 17.41
C ASP A 89 -9.82 -26.33 16.66
N ALA A 90 -10.29 -25.20 17.22
CA ALA A 90 -10.22 -23.89 16.58
C ALA A 90 -8.78 -23.38 16.46
N GLY A 91 -8.44 -22.81 15.29
CA GLY A 91 -7.10 -22.33 15.00
C GLY A 91 -6.68 -21.11 15.84
N PRO A 92 -5.37 -20.87 16.04
CA PRO A 92 -4.90 -19.70 16.80
C PRO A 92 -5.22 -18.35 16.11
N HIS A 93 -5.55 -18.36 14.82
CA HIS A 93 -5.98 -17.21 14.03
C HIS A 93 -7.47 -17.26 13.65
N GLU A 94 -8.22 -18.23 14.16
CA GLU A 94 -9.66 -18.33 13.95
C GLU A 94 -10.36 -17.33 14.87
N GLY A 95 -11.21 -16.49 14.29
CA GLY A 95 -12.00 -15.53 15.05
C GLY A 95 -13.21 -16.20 15.72
N ALA A 96 -13.84 -15.48 16.64
CA ALA A 96 -14.99 -15.94 17.41
C ALA A 96 -16.19 -15.02 17.18
N PRO A 97 -17.43 -15.54 17.18
CA PRO A 97 -18.61 -14.68 17.26
C PRO A 97 -18.58 -13.89 18.58
N ALA A 98 -18.81 -12.58 18.49
CA ALA A 98 -18.89 -11.72 19.65
C ALA A 98 -20.23 -11.96 20.40
N PRO A 99 -20.26 -11.94 21.74
CA PRO A 99 -21.52 -11.69 22.44
C PRO A 99 -22.05 -10.32 22.03
N ALA A 100 -23.36 -10.20 21.81
CA ALA A 100 -23.94 -9.03 21.12
C ALA A 100 -23.50 -7.68 21.72
N ILE A 101 -22.78 -6.90 20.93
CA ILE A 101 -22.04 -5.67 21.26
C ILE A 101 -23.03 -4.51 21.42
N ALA A 102 -22.82 -3.66 22.42
CA ALA A 102 -23.64 -2.46 22.63
C ALA A 102 -23.18 -1.30 21.73
N LEU A 103 -24.13 -0.52 21.22
CA LEU A 103 -23.87 0.73 20.50
C LEU A 103 -24.28 1.90 21.40
N LEU A 104 -23.30 2.71 21.82
CA LEU A 104 -23.48 3.80 22.77
C LEU A 104 -23.18 5.14 22.09
N PRO A 105 -24.16 6.06 21.96
CA PRO A 105 -23.91 7.43 21.49
C PRO A 105 -22.95 8.16 22.42
N ARG A 106 -22.11 9.02 21.85
CA ARG A 106 -21.07 9.78 22.56
C ARG A 106 -21.19 11.28 22.29
N PRO A 107 -22.24 11.95 22.78
CA PRO A 107 -22.38 13.41 22.67
C PRO A 107 -21.31 14.20 23.46
N ASP A 108 -20.54 13.51 24.30
CA ASP A 108 -19.32 14.02 24.93
C ASP A 108 -18.11 14.09 23.98
N ASN A 109 -18.18 13.44 22.81
CA ASN A 109 -17.13 13.46 21.81
C ASN A 109 -17.03 14.86 21.17
N THR A 110 -15.98 15.59 21.55
CA THR A 110 -15.74 16.98 21.10
C THR A 110 -15.34 17.14 19.63
N TYR A 111 -15.09 16.04 18.90
CA TYR A 111 -14.85 16.06 17.46
C TYR A 111 -16.15 15.86 16.67
N ASN A 112 -16.95 14.87 17.07
CA ASN A 112 -18.23 14.55 16.45
C ASN A 112 -19.26 14.25 17.55
N PRO A 113 -20.27 15.12 17.79
CA PRO A 113 -21.27 14.91 18.84
C PRO A 113 -22.28 13.79 18.51
N ASP A 114 -22.36 13.37 17.24
CA ASP A 114 -23.21 12.28 16.78
C ASP A 114 -22.42 10.93 16.73
N ALA A 115 -21.19 10.91 17.25
CA ALA A 115 -20.35 9.72 17.28
C ALA A 115 -20.98 8.56 18.06
N VAL A 116 -20.81 7.35 17.54
CA VAL A 116 -21.25 6.11 18.20
C VAL A 116 -20.03 5.27 18.55
N SER A 117 -19.99 4.79 19.79
CA SER A 117 -18.99 3.85 20.25
C SER A 117 -19.52 2.42 20.33
N ALA A 118 -18.71 1.46 19.90
CA ALA A 118 -18.89 0.06 20.21
C ALA A 118 -18.45 -0.20 21.66
N ALA A 119 -19.24 -0.97 22.40
CA ALA A 119 -19.02 -1.20 23.83
C ALA A 119 -19.37 -2.63 24.27
N ASP A 120 -18.69 -3.10 25.30
CA ASP A 120 -19.03 -4.33 26.03
C ASP A 120 -20.51 -4.26 26.49
N PRO A 121 -21.34 -5.28 26.22
CA PRO A 121 -22.73 -5.27 26.64
C PRO A 121 -22.94 -5.29 28.16
N ASN A 122 -21.92 -5.59 28.97
CA ASN A 122 -22.00 -5.64 30.43
C ASN A 122 -22.23 -4.25 31.05
N ARG A 123 -23.44 -4.04 31.58
CA ARG A 123 -23.90 -2.76 32.15
C ARG A 123 -23.53 -2.54 33.62
N ASP A 124 -22.83 -3.48 34.25
CA ASP A 124 -22.29 -3.30 35.60
C ASP A 124 -21.01 -2.44 35.61
N LEU A 125 -20.47 -2.14 34.42
CA LEU A 125 -19.30 -1.30 34.17
C LEU A 125 -19.75 0.11 33.69
N SER A 126 -18.92 1.14 33.89
CA SER A 126 -19.17 2.48 33.31
C SER A 126 -18.99 2.48 31.80
N ASP A 127 -19.55 3.46 31.09
CA ASP A 127 -19.44 3.52 29.63
C ASP A 127 -17.99 3.68 29.14
N GLU A 128 -17.11 4.31 29.93
CA GLU A 128 -15.66 4.33 29.69
C GLU A 128 -15.00 2.96 29.93
N GLN A 129 -15.46 2.21 30.93
CA GLN A 129 -14.96 0.85 31.23
C GLN A 129 -15.47 -0.19 30.23
N ARG A 130 -16.51 0.14 29.44
CA ARG A 130 -17.10 -0.72 28.41
C ARG A 130 -16.60 -0.39 27.02
N TYR A 131 -16.01 0.78 26.82
CA TYR A 131 -15.59 1.28 25.51
C TYR A 131 -14.60 0.35 24.80
N LEU A 132 -14.94 -0.05 23.56
CA LEU A 132 -14.12 -0.90 22.68
C LEU A 132 -13.56 -0.11 21.48
N GLY A 133 -14.25 0.94 21.03
CA GLY A 133 -13.83 1.81 19.93
C GLY A 133 -14.96 2.66 19.37
N TYR A 134 -14.68 3.46 18.34
CA TYR A 134 -15.70 4.20 17.59
C TYR A 134 -16.07 3.50 16.28
N LEU A 135 -17.33 3.65 15.86
CA LEU A 135 -17.72 3.40 14.47
C LEU A 135 -17.08 4.49 13.58
N PRO A 136 -16.62 4.16 12.36
CA PRO A 136 -16.12 5.17 11.43
C PRO A 136 -17.20 6.19 11.02
N ASP A 137 -16.78 7.44 10.83
CA ASP A 137 -17.66 8.52 10.35
C ASP A 137 -18.30 8.19 8.98
N SER A 138 -17.58 7.50 8.09
CA SER A 138 -18.12 7.03 6.80
C SER A 138 -19.32 6.10 6.94
N ASP A 139 -19.30 5.27 7.97
CA ASP A 139 -20.26 4.19 8.16
C ASP A 139 -21.49 4.74 8.91
N LEU A 140 -21.27 5.75 9.77
CA LEU A 140 -22.32 6.59 10.34
C LEU A 140 -22.99 7.52 9.31
N GLU A 141 -22.27 7.98 8.28
CA GLU A 141 -22.87 8.70 7.14
C GLU A 141 -23.86 7.80 6.39
N GLU A 142 -23.52 6.51 6.17
CA GLU A 142 -24.37 5.54 5.46
C GLU A 142 -25.55 5.01 6.31
N ILE A 143 -25.32 4.74 7.60
CA ILE A 143 -26.38 4.41 8.58
C ILE A 143 -27.30 5.63 8.85
N GLY A 144 -26.80 6.84 8.64
CA GLY A 144 -27.42 8.09 9.07
C GLY A 144 -27.05 8.44 10.52
N TRP A 145 -26.43 9.60 10.70
CA TRP A 145 -25.89 10.12 11.96
C TRP A 145 -26.83 10.01 13.15
N THR A 146 -28.11 10.39 12.99
CA THR A 146 -29.10 10.41 14.06
C THR A 146 -29.80 9.06 14.27
N THR A 147 -29.59 8.07 13.39
CA THR A 147 -30.28 6.77 13.42
C THR A 147 -29.99 6.00 14.71
N ILE A 148 -28.72 5.74 15.01
CA ILE A 148 -28.33 4.98 16.21
C ILE A 148 -28.57 5.79 17.50
N PRO A 149 -28.24 7.10 17.59
CA PRO A 149 -28.66 7.95 18.72
C PRO A 149 -30.15 7.88 19.02
N THR A 150 -31.03 8.01 18.01
CA THR A 150 -32.48 7.97 18.22
C THR A 150 -32.96 6.60 18.70
N LEU A 151 -32.39 5.51 18.19
CA LEU A 151 -32.67 4.16 18.69
C LEU A 151 -32.16 3.98 20.14
N ALA A 152 -30.99 4.51 20.48
CA ALA A 152 -30.41 4.43 21.82
C ALA A 152 -31.23 5.24 22.84
N ASP A 153 -31.71 6.43 22.50
CA ASP A 153 -32.63 7.21 23.34
C ASP A 153 -33.93 6.45 23.61
N LEU A 154 -34.49 5.79 22.59
CA LEU A 154 -35.70 4.98 22.75
C LEU A 154 -35.45 3.72 23.61
N ALA A 155 -34.32 3.04 23.43
CA ALA A 155 -33.93 1.90 24.26
C ALA A 155 -33.68 2.32 25.72
N SER A 156 -33.05 3.48 25.92
CA SER A 156 -32.77 4.06 27.24
C SER A 156 -34.05 4.37 28.02
N GLN A 157 -35.11 4.85 27.36
CA GLN A 157 -36.44 5.02 27.98
C GLN A 157 -37.05 3.69 28.49
N TRP A 158 -36.67 2.55 27.89
CA TRP A 158 -37.08 1.22 28.38
C TRP A 158 -36.11 0.64 29.41
N GLY A 159 -35.03 1.36 29.71
CA GLY A 159 -33.93 0.92 30.56
C GLY A 159 -33.10 -0.18 29.92
N GLY A 160 -32.97 -0.22 28.60
CA GLY A 160 -32.11 -1.10 27.81
C GLY A 160 -31.12 -0.33 26.94
N GLN A 161 -30.55 -0.99 25.94
CA GLN A 161 -29.56 -0.43 25.01
C GLN A 161 -29.76 -0.94 23.57
N VAL A 162 -29.13 -0.28 22.59
CA VAL A 162 -29.02 -0.82 21.22
C VAL A 162 -27.88 -1.82 21.17
N ARG A 163 -28.12 -2.97 20.53
CA ARG A 163 -27.15 -4.07 20.40
C ARG A 163 -27.08 -4.57 18.96
N CYS A 164 -25.91 -5.02 18.55
CA CYS A 164 -25.64 -5.67 17.27
C CYS A 164 -24.84 -6.95 17.49
N TYR A 165 -24.71 -7.79 16.45
CA TYR A 165 -23.78 -8.91 16.47
C TYR A 165 -22.43 -8.51 15.86
N GLY A 166 -21.43 -9.35 16.02
CA GLY A 166 -20.10 -9.09 15.50
C GLY A 166 -19.19 -10.30 15.56
N TRP A 167 -17.97 -10.12 15.09
CA TRP A 167 -16.93 -11.13 15.01
C TRP A 167 -15.61 -10.57 15.56
N VAL A 168 -15.08 -11.22 16.59
CA VAL A 168 -13.79 -10.88 17.19
C VAL A 168 -12.69 -11.66 16.50
N THR A 169 -11.67 -10.94 16.03
CA THR A 169 -10.42 -11.54 15.54
C THR A 169 -9.26 -11.12 16.45
N PRO A 170 -8.05 -11.69 16.33
CA PRO A 170 -6.89 -11.21 17.09
C PRO A 170 -6.52 -9.74 16.83
N ASP A 171 -6.92 -9.17 15.68
CA ASP A 171 -6.41 -7.90 15.15
C ASP A 171 -7.50 -6.86 14.81
N SER A 172 -8.80 -7.22 14.88
CA SER A 172 -9.99 -6.36 14.62
C SER A 172 -11.23 -6.85 15.40
N ILE A 173 -12.14 -5.94 15.77
CA ILE A 173 -13.53 -6.24 16.19
C ILE A 173 -14.44 -5.81 15.05
N LEU A 174 -15.10 -6.78 14.42
CA LEU A 174 -15.99 -6.54 13.28
C LEU A 174 -17.44 -6.53 13.75
N LEU A 175 -18.25 -5.54 13.35
CA LEU A 175 -19.69 -5.52 13.62
C LEU A 175 -20.44 -5.98 12.37
N ASP A 176 -21.48 -6.78 12.57
CA ASP A 176 -22.42 -7.16 11.53
C ASP A 176 -23.58 -6.16 11.51
N LEU A 177 -23.51 -5.22 10.56
CA LEU A 177 -24.40 -4.07 10.43
C LEU A 177 -24.57 -3.71 8.94
N PRO A 178 -25.67 -4.09 8.28
CA PRO A 178 -25.88 -3.79 6.87
C PRO A 178 -26.25 -2.31 6.69
N LEU A 179 -25.22 -1.48 6.44
CA LEU A 179 -25.25 -0.01 6.47
C LEU A 179 -26.47 0.58 5.75
N ASP A 180 -26.64 0.25 4.46
CA ASP A 180 -27.72 0.67 3.58
C ASP A 180 -29.14 0.29 4.05
N LYS A 181 -29.26 -0.74 4.90
CA LYS A 181 -30.52 -1.31 5.39
C LYS A 181 -30.87 -0.88 6.81
N VAL A 182 -29.89 -0.51 7.64
CA VAL A 182 -30.12 -0.10 9.04
C VAL A 182 -31.03 1.13 9.11
N HIS A 183 -30.79 2.17 8.30
CA HIS A 183 -31.61 3.38 8.30
C HIS A 183 -33.08 3.08 7.96
N ALA A 184 -33.34 2.40 6.84
CA ALA A 184 -34.72 2.09 6.41
C ALA A 184 -35.48 1.20 7.42
N ALA A 185 -34.78 0.25 8.04
CA ALA A 185 -35.35 -0.58 9.11
C ALA A 185 -35.62 0.24 10.38
N ALA A 186 -34.74 1.18 10.73
CA ALA A 186 -34.92 2.10 11.86
C ALA A 186 -36.08 3.06 11.64
N THR A 187 -36.21 3.68 10.47
CA THR A 187 -37.36 4.52 10.10
C THR A 187 -38.67 3.76 10.24
N THR A 188 -38.71 2.51 9.75
CA THR A 188 -39.89 1.64 9.87
C THR A 188 -40.21 1.29 11.34
N PHE A 189 -39.19 0.97 12.14
CA PHE A 189 -39.34 0.62 13.56
C PHE A 189 -39.77 1.82 14.41
N LEU A 190 -39.09 2.95 14.28
CA LEU A 190 -39.34 4.19 15.02
C LEU A 190 -40.72 4.79 14.71
N ALA A 191 -41.20 4.66 13.46
CA ALA A 191 -42.56 5.06 13.08
C ALA A 191 -43.64 4.34 13.90
N THR A 192 -43.40 3.10 14.36
CA THR A 192 -44.35 2.38 15.24
C THR A 192 -44.48 3.00 16.64
N TYR A 193 -43.52 3.84 17.02
CA TYR A 193 -43.49 4.63 18.26
C TYR A 193 -43.79 6.12 18.02
N GLY A 194 -44.18 6.51 16.80
CA GLY A 194 -44.46 7.91 16.44
C GLY A 194 -43.21 8.79 16.30
N ILE A 195 -42.02 8.19 16.17
CA ILE A 195 -40.75 8.88 15.99
C ILE A 195 -40.37 8.84 14.51
N THR A 196 -39.97 9.99 13.96
CA THR A 196 -39.54 10.15 12.56
C THR A 196 -38.04 10.41 12.54
N LEU A 197 -37.29 9.69 11.69
CA LEU A 197 -35.90 10.02 11.36
C LEU A 197 -35.87 11.02 10.20
N ASP A 198 -34.84 11.87 10.19
CA ASP A 198 -34.50 12.66 9.01
C ASP A 198 -34.16 11.73 7.84
N PRO A 199 -34.64 11.99 6.62
CA PRO A 199 -34.31 11.17 5.46
C PRO A 199 -32.81 11.31 5.13
N LEU A 200 -32.15 10.21 4.78
CA LEU A 200 -30.80 10.26 4.20
C LEU A 200 -30.80 11.15 2.95
N PRO A 201 -29.78 12.01 2.75
CA PRO A 201 -29.63 12.77 1.52
C PRO A 201 -29.44 11.81 0.34
N ASN A 202 -30.25 11.95 -0.72
CA ASN A 202 -30.10 11.12 -1.91
C ASN A 202 -28.81 11.50 -2.66
N PRO A 203 -27.77 10.64 -2.71
CA PRO A 203 -26.48 11.01 -3.30
C PRO A 203 -26.57 11.39 -4.79
N HIS A 204 -27.58 10.88 -5.50
CA HIS A 204 -27.82 11.21 -6.90
C HIS A 204 -28.46 12.60 -7.09
N GLU A 205 -29.32 13.06 -6.17
CA GLU A 205 -29.91 14.40 -6.23
C GLU A 205 -28.89 15.46 -5.81
N THR A 206 -28.20 15.23 -4.69
CA THR A 206 -27.07 16.05 -4.22
C THR A 206 -26.03 16.19 -5.33
N GLY A 207 -25.54 15.06 -5.87
CA GLY A 207 -24.54 15.06 -6.92
C GLY A 207 -24.98 15.72 -8.23
N ALA A 208 -26.27 15.65 -8.60
CA ALA A 208 -26.81 16.33 -9.78
C ALA A 208 -26.78 17.86 -9.64
N ILE A 209 -27.07 18.40 -8.46
CA ILE A 209 -26.99 19.85 -8.20
C ILE A 209 -25.54 20.34 -8.28
N LEU A 210 -24.58 19.54 -7.80
CA LEU A 210 -23.15 19.86 -7.85
C LEU A 210 -22.61 19.81 -9.29
N VAL A 211 -23.08 18.87 -10.11
CA VAL A 211 -22.81 18.83 -11.56
C VAL A 211 -23.33 20.10 -12.24
N ASP A 212 -24.56 20.51 -11.97
CA ASP A 212 -25.15 21.71 -12.58
C ASP A 212 -24.41 22.99 -12.14
N ALA A 213 -24.03 23.11 -10.87
CA ALA A 213 -23.21 24.22 -10.36
C ALA A 213 -21.82 24.29 -11.04
N ALA A 214 -21.16 23.14 -11.23
CA ALA A 214 -19.87 23.07 -11.91
C ALA A 214 -19.96 23.30 -13.43
N LEU A 215 -21.10 23.00 -14.06
CA LEU A 215 -21.35 23.26 -15.49
C LEU A 215 -21.82 24.69 -15.75
N THR A 216 -22.66 25.28 -14.89
CA THR A 216 -23.01 26.71 -14.96
C THR A 216 -21.78 27.60 -14.73
N GLY A 217 -20.83 27.14 -13.92
CA GLY A 217 -19.46 27.68 -13.82
C GLY A 217 -18.62 27.68 -15.11
N THR A 218 -19.15 27.16 -16.23
CA THR A 218 -18.47 27.19 -17.55
C THR A 218 -18.88 28.36 -18.44
N THR A 219 -19.89 29.17 -18.07
CA THR A 219 -20.32 30.33 -18.87
C THR A 219 -19.49 31.59 -18.58
N TRP A 220 -19.26 32.38 -19.64
CA TRP A 220 -18.46 33.60 -19.59
C TRP A 220 -19.33 34.86 -19.63
N ASP A 221 -19.93 35.22 -18.50
CA ASP A 221 -20.91 36.33 -18.44
C ASP A 221 -20.27 37.73 -18.61
N LYS A 222 -18.94 37.82 -18.54
CA LYS A 222 -18.17 39.07 -18.65
C LYS A 222 -17.05 38.94 -19.69
N PRO A 223 -16.76 39.98 -20.49
CA PRO A 223 -15.64 39.96 -21.42
C PRO A 223 -14.30 39.80 -20.67
N PRO A 224 -13.27 39.19 -21.28
CA PRO A 224 -11.97 39.03 -20.65
C PRO A 224 -11.33 40.40 -20.40
N HIS A 225 -10.62 40.54 -19.28
CA HIS A 225 -9.80 41.72 -19.02
C HIS A 225 -8.63 41.76 -20.02
N PRO A 226 -8.38 42.85 -20.76
CA PRO A 226 -7.23 42.94 -21.66
C PRO A 226 -5.92 42.87 -20.86
N ILE A 227 -5.00 41.99 -21.28
CA ILE A 227 -3.71 41.81 -20.61
C ILE A 227 -2.70 42.82 -21.17
N GLY A 228 -2.26 43.74 -20.31
CA GLY A 228 -1.25 44.74 -20.58
C GLY A 228 0.16 44.15 -20.60
N SER A 229 0.75 43.95 -19.42
CA SER A 229 2.14 43.50 -19.26
C SER A 229 2.32 42.62 -18.03
N LEU A 230 2.80 41.39 -18.23
CA LEU A 230 2.94 40.42 -17.14
C LEU A 230 4.12 40.74 -16.20
N THR A 231 3.79 40.99 -14.95
CA THR A 231 4.73 41.01 -13.82
C THR A 231 4.79 39.63 -13.18
N LEU A 232 6.00 39.10 -13.06
CA LEU A 232 6.28 37.75 -12.56
C LEU A 232 6.80 37.81 -11.13
N THR A 233 6.10 37.15 -10.21
CA THR A 233 6.52 37.05 -8.80
C THR A 233 6.92 35.61 -8.47
N PRO A 234 8.18 35.34 -8.09
CA PRO A 234 8.59 34.02 -7.65
C PRO A 234 7.75 33.50 -6.48
N ARG A 235 7.35 32.24 -6.57
CA ARG A 235 6.65 31.46 -5.55
C ARG A 235 7.38 30.12 -5.38
N ARG A 236 7.14 29.44 -4.26
CA ARG A 236 7.75 28.13 -3.98
C ARG A 236 7.46 27.07 -5.05
N GLN A 237 6.29 27.12 -5.68
CA GLN A 237 5.86 26.16 -6.70
C GLN A 237 6.04 26.66 -8.14
N GLY A 238 6.63 27.84 -8.36
CA GLY A 238 6.85 28.40 -9.69
C GLY A 238 6.78 29.94 -9.72
N LEU A 239 6.10 30.51 -10.71
CA LEU A 239 5.92 31.95 -10.87
C LEU A 239 4.43 32.31 -10.80
N SER A 240 4.09 33.29 -9.97
CA SER A 240 2.77 33.93 -9.98
C SER A 240 2.73 35.01 -11.07
N LEU A 241 1.70 34.96 -11.91
CA LEU A 241 1.49 35.84 -13.05
C LEU A 241 0.50 36.94 -12.64
N THR A 242 0.91 38.20 -12.77
CA THR A 242 0.05 39.36 -12.47
C THR A 242 0.10 40.40 -13.58
N ASP A 243 -0.98 41.12 -13.82
CA ASP A 243 -1.05 42.27 -14.74
C ASP A 243 -1.67 43.45 -13.98
N GLY A 244 -0.98 44.59 -13.95
CA GLY A 244 -1.36 45.73 -13.11
C GLY A 244 -1.54 45.40 -11.61
N GLY A 245 -0.92 44.32 -11.11
CA GLY A 245 -1.10 43.78 -9.76
C GLY A 245 -2.32 42.86 -9.58
N LYS A 246 -3.19 42.73 -10.58
CA LYS A 246 -4.27 41.73 -10.58
C LYS A 246 -3.69 40.36 -10.96
N PRO A 247 -4.03 39.27 -10.25
CA PRO A 247 -3.52 37.95 -10.60
C PRO A 247 -4.22 37.39 -11.86
N ILE A 248 -3.42 36.75 -12.72
CA ILE A 248 -3.81 36.17 -14.01
C ILE A 248 -3.66 34.65 -14.02
N GLY A 249 -2.74 34.11 -13.18
CA GLY A 249 -2.53 32.67 -13.03
C GLY A 249 -1.20 32.33 -12.36
N HIS A 250 -0.74 31.10 -12.59
CA HIS A 250 0.61 30.65 -12.21
C HIS A 250 1.27 29.77 -13.29
N LEU A 251 2.61 29.83 -13.35
CA LEU A 251 3.45 28.91 -14.12
C LEU A 251 4.19 28.02 -13.13
N SER A 252 3.99 26.70 -13.17
CA SER A 252 4.60 25.76 -12.22
C SER A 252 6.11 25.57 -12.45
N ASN A 253 6.80 24.99 -11.47
CA ASN A 253 8.21 24.58 -11.57
C ASN A 253 8.47 23.58 -12.71
N ASP A 254 7.49 22.76 -13.11
CA ASP A 254 7.56 21.88 -14.29
C ASP A 254 7.05 22.56 -15.57
N THR A 255 6.97 23.90 -15.60
CA THR A 255 6.61 24.77 -16.74
C THR A 255 5.15 24.69 -17.20
N ARG A 256 4.24 24.15 -16.39
CA ARG A 256 2.81 24.09 -16.73
C ARG A 256 2.15 25.41 -16.42
N LEU A 257 1.40 25.94 -17.38
CA LEU A 257 0.64 27.17 -17.21
C LEU A 257 -0.79 26.85 -16.75
N ALA A 258 -1.20 27.41 -15.62
CA ALA A 258 -2.60 27.55 -15.23
C ALA A 258 -2.96 29.04 -15.26
N VAL A 259 -4.08 29.38 -15.91
CA VAL A 259 -4.62 30.74 -15.94
C VAL A 259 -5.99 30.74 -15.29
N PHE A 260 -6.30 31.81 -14.55
CA PHE A 260 -7.60 31.98 -13.89
C PHE A 260 -8.72 32.36 -14.86
N ASP A 261 -8.34 32.85 -16.06
CA ASP A 261 -9.25 33.02 -17.19
C ASP A 261 -8.64 32.30 -18.40
N GLU A 262 -9.23 31.18 -18.84
CA GLU A 262 -8.65 30.39 -19.93
C GLU A 262 -8.60 31.12 -21.28
N ARG A 263 -9.33 32.23 -21.45
CA ARG A 263 -9.26 33.11 -22.64
C ARG A 263 -8.00 33.98 -22.65
N HIS A 264 -7.25 33.99 -21.54
CA HIS A 264 -5.96 34.66 -21.42
C HIS A 264 -4.78 33.79 -21.85
N ARG A 265 -4.94 32.46 -21.94
CA ARG A 265 -3.85 31.49 -22.10
C ARG A 265 -2.92 31.82 -23.27
N GLU A 266 -3.47 32.06 -24.46
CA GLU A 266 -2.69 32.30 -25.69
C GLU A 266 -1.89 33.62 -25.59
N ARG A 267 -2.47 34.66 -24.99
CA ARG A 267 -1.79 35.95 -24.74
C ARG A 267 -0.69 35.81 -23.67
N VAL A 268 -0.95 35.04 -22.60
CA VAL A 268 0.01 34.77 -21.53
C VAL A 268 1.19 33.94 -22.04
N ILE A 269 0.96 32.94 -22.89
CA ILE A 269 2.03 32.16 -23.55
C ILE A 269 2.91 33.08 -24.41
N ALA A 270 2.32 34.00 -25.18
CA ALA A 270 3.08 34.94 -25.99
C ALA A 270 3.95 35.89 -25.14
N GLU A 271 3.41 36.43 -24.04
CA GLU A 271 4.16 37.27 -23.10
C GLU A 271 5.29 36.50 -22.38
N LEU A 272 5.04 35.25 -21.95
CA LEU A 272 6.07 34.39 -21.36
C LEU A 272 7.17 34.03 -22.36
N ALA A 273 6.82 33.77 -23.62
CA ALA A 273 7.79 33.51 -24.68
C ALA A 273 8.69 34.72 -24.95
N MET A 274 8.15 35.96 -24.95
CA MET A 274 8.96 37.18 -25.05
C MET A 274 9.92 37.36 -23.87
N GLN A 275 9.58 36.83 -22.70
CA GLN A 275 10.44 36.80 -21.51
C GLN A 275 11.37 35.56 -21.44
N ASN A 276 11.44 34.77 -22.53
CA ASN A 276 12.22 33.52 -22.64
C ASN A 276 11.87 32.45 -21.60
N LEU A 277 10.63 32.44 -21.10
CA LEU A 277 10.16 31.43 -20.15
C LEU A 277 9.49 30.28 -20.88
N PRO A 278 9.98 29.04 -20.73
CA PRO A 278 9.35 27.88 -21.35
C PRO A 278 7.98 27.61 -20.72
N VAL A 279 7.02 27.23 -21.57
CA VAL A 279 5.72 26.73 -21.16
C VAL A 279 5.54 25.34 -21.77
N THR A 280 5.08 24.38 -20.97
CA THR A 280 4.72 23.03 -21.44
C THR A 280 3.66 23.14 -22.55
N PRO A 281 3.90 22.54 -23.74
CA PRO A 281 2.92 22.55 -24.82
C PRO A 281 1.58 21.94 -24.39
N MET A 282 0.49 22.47 -24.96
CA MET A 282 -0.83 21.84 -24.83
C MET A 282 -0.78 20.41 -25.38
N ALA A 283 -1.35 19.46 -24.64
CA ALA A 283 -1.44 18.08 -25.06
C ALA A 283 -2.57 17.91 -26.10
N THR A 284 -2.54 16.82 -26.86
CA THR A 284 -3.68 16.46 -27.71
C THR A 284 -4.89 16.13 -26.81
N PRO A 285 -6.07 16.76 -27.01
CA PRO A 285 -7.26 16.44 -26.24
C PRO A 285 -7.62 14.96 -26.37
N HIS A 286 -8.01 14.34 -25.25
CA HIS A 286 -8.60 12.99 -25.26
C HIS A 286 -9.86 12.98 -26.16
N ALA A 287 -10.24 11.83 -26.74
CA ALA A 287 -11.35 11.76 -27.69
C ALA A 287 -12.69 12.31 -27.12
N THR A 288 -12.91 12.16 -25.81
CA THR A 288 -14.08 12.71 -25.09
C THR A 288 -14.03 14.23 -24.85
N ALA A 289 -12.90 14.87 -25.13
CA ALA A 289 -12.61 16.29 -24.90
C ALA A 289 -12.60 17.13 -26.18
N ALA A 290 -12.56 16.49 -27.36
CA ALA A 290 -12.23 17.14 -28.63
C ALA A 290 -13.13 18.34 -29.01
N ASN A 291 -14.35 18.41 -28.46
CA ASN A 291 -15.29 19.54 -28.62
C ASN A 291 -15.86 20.02 -27.25
N GLY A 292 -15.20 19.72 -26.14
CA GLY A 292 -15.65 20.14 -24.80
C GLY A 292 -15.50 21.66 -24.61
N PRO A 293 -16.48 22.36 -24.02
CA PRO A 293 -16.34 23.79 -23.77
C PRO A 293 -15.21 24.05 -22.78
N ILE A 294 -14.49 25.14 -22.98
CA ILE A 294 -13.43 25.59 -22.08
C ILE A 294 -14.09 26.13 -20.82
N PRO A 295 -13.81 25.56 -19.62
CA PRO A 295 -14.44 26.00 -18.38
C PRO A 295 -14.01 27.41 -18.01
N ALA A 296 -14.94 28.20 -17.47
CA ALA A 296 -14.72 29.60 -17.14
C ALA A 296 -14.09 29.82 -15.76
N ARG A 297 -14.18 28.81 -14.89
CA ARG A 297 -13.81 28.90 -13.47
C ARG A 297 -13.13 27.63 -12.96
N TYR A 298 -12.14 27.09 -13.67
CA TYR A 298 -11.35 25.95 -13.18
C TYR A 298 -9.94 26.38 -12.76
N GLU A 299 -9.53 25.97 -11.57
CA GLU A 299 -8.18 26.12 -11.05
C GLU A 299 -7.48 24.75 -10.96
N LEU A 300 -6.15 24.80 -10.90
CA LEU A 300 -5.28 23.64 -10.90
C LEU A 300 -4.36 23.70 -9.68
N HIS A 301 -4.38 22.65 -8.87
CA HIS A 301 -3.52 22.56 -7.70
C HIS A 301 -2.75 21.23 -7.72
N PRO A 302 -1.46 21.21 -7.33
CA PRO A 302 -0.79 19.95 -7.07
C PRO A 302 -1.46 19.27 -5.88
N SER A 303 -1.59 17.95 -5.93
CA SER A 303 -2.13 17.13 -4.83
C SER A 303 -1.13 17.07 -3.66
N ALA A 304 -1.59 16.71 -2.46
CA ALA A 304 -0.72 16.22 -1.40
C ALA A 304 -0.04 14.86 -1.73
N SER A 305 -0.45 14.22 -2.83
CA SER A 305 0.14 13.02 -3.43
C SER A 305 0.87 13.30 -4.77
N THR A 306 1.25 12.27 -5.53
CA THR A 306 1.97 12.41 -6.82
C THR A 306 1.09 12.84 -8.01
N GLY A 307 0.02 13.60 -7.78
CA GLY A 307 -0.95 13.98 -8.82
C GLY A 307 -1.41 15.44 -8.77
N TRP A 308 -2.48 15.75 -9.49
CA TRP A 308 -3.02 17.10 -9.63
C TRP A 308 -4.55 17.10 -9.47
N VAL A 309 -5.06 18.08 -8.75
CA VAL A 309 -6.49 18.33 -8.55
C VAL A 309 -6.92 19.47 -9.48
N ILE A 310 -8.06 19.29 -10.14
CA ILE A 310 -8.76 20.34 -10.90
C ILE A 310 -9.99 20.70 -10.07
N GLU A 311 -10.08 21.94 -9.63
CA GLU A 311 -11.17 22.45 -8.78
C GLU A 311 -12.02 23.47 -9.54
N THR A 312 -13.31 23.54 -9.20
CA THR A 312 -14.19 24.60 -9.72
C THR A 312 -14.27 25.76 -8.73
N THR A 313 -14.11 26.99 -9.23
CA THR A 313 -14.36 28.25 -8.50
C THR A 313 -15.73 28.85 -8.85
N ALA A 314 -16.63 28.01 -9.36
CA ALA A 314 -18.07 28.29 -9.36
C ALA A 314 -18.59 28.37 -7.92
N ASP A 315 -19.61 29.22 -7.71
CA ASP A 315 -20.28 29.33 -6.42
C ASP A 315 -21.16 28.08 -6.20
N ILE A 316 -20.57 27.02 -5.61
CA ILE A 316 -21.30 25.77 -5.32
C ILE A 316 -22.33 26.04 -4.20
N PRO A 317 -23.61 25.69 -4.37
CA PRO A 317 -24.61 25.92 -3.33
C PRO A 317 -24.28 25.13 -2.06
N THR A 318 -23.94 25.84 -0.97
CA THR A 318 -23.59 25.23 0.33
C THR A 318 -24.69 24.36 0.90
N GLU A 319 -25.95 24.62 0.53
CA GLU A 319 -27.14 23.88 0.94
C GLU A 319 -27.33 22.55 0.17
N ALA A 320 -26.61 22.38 -0.96
CA ALA A 320 -26.61 21.16 -1.77
C ALA A 320 -25.32 20.35 -1.61
N LEU A 321 -24.44 20.74 -0.69
CA LEU A 321 -23.35 19.89 -0.22
C LEU A 321 -23.92 18.86 0.78
N PRO A 322 -23.27 17.71 1.02
CA PRO A 322 -23.63 16.81 2.11
C PRO A 322 -23.39 17.47 3.49
N THR A 323 -24.30 18.33 3.95
CA THR A 323 -24.19 19.06 5.21
C THR A 323 -24.82 18.27 6.37
N HIS A 324 -24.22 17.14 6.74
CA HIS A 324 -24.66 16.33 7.88
C HIS A 324 -23.54 16.18 8.90
N GLY A 325 -23.15 17.32 9.48
CA GLY A 325 -22.20 17.41 10.59
C GLY A 325 -22.16 18.86 11.11
N PRO A 326 -22.47 19.13 12.40
CA PRO A 326 -22.51 20.50 12.90
C PRO A 326 -21.10 21.09 13.07
N ARG A 327 -20.71 21.98 12.16
CA ARG A 327 -19.54 22.90 12.20
C ARG A 327 -18.19 22.39 11.64
N HIS A 328 -18.19 21.86 10.42
CA HIS A 328 -16.98 21.72 9.60
C HIS A 328 -16.44 23.10 9.13
N LYS A 329 -15.87 23.89 10.05
CA LYS A 329 -15.29 25.20 9.74
C LYS A 329 -13.78 25.11 9.49
N ARG A 330 -13.39 25.43 8.25
CA ARG A 330 -12.01 25.67 7.76
C ARG A 330 -11.13 24.42 7.53
N GLY A 331 -11.36 23.77 6.38
CA GLY A 331 -10.42 22.82 5.79
C GLY A 331 -11.03 22.11 4.58
N GLU A 332 -12.20 21.52 4.78
CA GLU A 332 -12.85 20.61 3.84
C GLU A 332 -13.68 21.30 2.73
N GLU A 333 -13.95 22.60 2.86
CA GLU A 333 -14.66 23.42 1.86
C GLU A 333 -14.08 23.28 0.44
N ASN A 334 -12.76 23.00 0.32
CA ASN A 334 -12.09 22.83 -0.98
C ASN A 334 -12.20 21.40 -1.55
N ILE A 335 -12.20 20.35 -0.71
CA ILE A 335 -12.30 18.94 -1.17
C ILE A 335 -13.60 18.72 -1.96
N ILE A 336 -14.64 19.48 -1.62
CA ILE A 336 -15.97 19.43 -2.25
C ILE A 336 -15.96 20.10 -3.64
N ALA A 337 -14.99 20.98 -3.93
CA ALA A 337 -14.84 21.67 -5.22
C ALA A 337 -14.01 20.91 -6.27
N ALA A 338 -13.34 19.81 -5.90
CA ALA A 338 -12.56 18.98 -6.81
C ALA A 338 -13.44 18.28 -7.86
N VAL A 339 -13.47 18.80 -9.09
CA VAL A 339 -14.23 18.25 -10.22
C VAL A 339 -13.50 17.08 -10.90
N ALA A 340 -12.16 17.07 -10.83
CA ALA A 340 -11.34 15.99 -11.39
C ALA A 340 -9.97 15.86 -10.70
N TYR A 341 -9.37 14.67 -10.80
CA TYR A 341 -8.02 14.37 -10.34
C TYR A 341 -7.22 13.68 -11.45
N TYR A 342 -6.06 14.21 -11.79
CA TYR A 342 -5.14 13.63 -12.76
C TYR A 342 -4.00 12.86 -12.07
N GLU A 343 -3.84 11.58 -12.45
CA GLU A 343 -2.79 10.69 -11.97
C GLU A 343 -1.69 10.54 -13.06
N PRO A 344 -0.54 11.25 -12.96
CA PRO A 344 0.48 11.32 -14.00
C PRO A 344 1.08 9.97 -14.38
N ASP A 345 1.39 9.13 -13.38
CA ASP A 345 2.00 7.80 -13.58
C ASP A 345 1.15 6.88 -14.45
N LYS A 346 -0.18 7.06 -14.42
CA LYS A 346 -1.16 6.27 -15.16
C LYS A 346 -1.82 7.04 -16.30
N LYS A 347 -1.45 8.30 -16.54
CA LYS A 347 -2.08 9.20 -17.52
C LYS A 347 -3.62 9.17 -17.44
N THR A 348 -4.13 9.05 -16.21
CA THR A 348 -5.54 8.78 -15.93
C THR A 348 -6.18 10.01 -15.30
N LEU A 349 -7.24 10.52 -15.93
CA LEU A 349 -8.09 11.57 -15.39
C LEU A 349 -9.33 10.93 -14.74
N TRP A 350 -9.46 11.08 -13.44
CA TRP A 350 -10.67 10.75 -12.67
C TRP A 350 -11.58 11.99 -12.63
N VAL A 351 -12.88 11.83 -12.85
CA VAL A 351 -13.85 12.92 -12.93
C VAL A 351 -15.07 12.61 -12.06
N GLN A 352 -15.61 13.61 -11.36
CA GLN A 352 -16.72 13.44 -10.41
C GLN A 352 -18.02 12.93 -11.05
N ALA A 353 -18.25 13.22 -12.33
CA ALA A 353 -19.45 12.82 -13.06
C ALA A 353 -19.18 12.76 -14.58
N ASP A 354 -20.03 12.08 -15.33
CA ASP A 354 -19.87 11.89 -16.77
C ASP A 354 -20.06 13.19 -17.57
N GLN A 355 -20.96 14.07 -17.12
CA GLN A 355 -21.23 15.36 -17.78
C GLN A 355 -20.03 16.32 -17.71
N LEU A 356 -19.14 16.16 -16.72
CA LEU A 356 -17.94 16.97 -16.54
C LEU A 356 -16.72 16.46 -17.33
N VAL A 357 -16.80 15.27 -17.92
CA VAL A 357 -15.68 14.69 -18.69
C VAL A 357 -15.21 15.60 -19.83
N PRO A 358 -16.07 16.19 -20.67
CA PRO A 358 -15.61 17.02 -21.79
C PRO A 358 -14.86 18.28 -21.34
N THR A 359 -15.32 18.95 -20.28
CA THR A 359 -14.73 20.19 -19.77
C THR A 359 -13.43 19.93 -19.02
N ALA A 360 -13.43 18.95 -18.10
CA ALA A 360 -12.25 18.58 -17.31
C ALA A 360 -11.11 18.05 -18.20
N ALA A 361 -11.42 17.23 -19.20
CA ALA A 361 -10.42 16.69 -20.11
C ALA A 361 -9.92 17.75 -21.14
N CYS A 362 -10.75 18.72 -21.52
CA CYS A 362 -10.33 19.86 -22.35
C CYS A 362 -9.36 20.77 -21.57
N TYR A 363 -9.69 21.10 -20.31
CA TYR A 363 -8.80 21.85 -19.41
C TYR A 363 -7.47 21.12 -19.17
N ALA A 364 -7.52 19.83 -18.83
CA ALA A 364 -6.32 19.01 -18.63
C ALA A 364 -5.38 19.04 -19.86
N ALA A 365 -5.93 18.95 -21.08
CA ALA A 365 -5.15 19.05 -22.30
C ALA A 365 -4.51 20.45 -22.50
N ARG A 366 -5.23 21.54 -22.18
CA ARG A 366 -4.72 22.92 -22.25
C ARG A 366 -3.62 23.22 -21.22
N VAL A 367 -3.63 22.53 -20.08
CA VAL A 367 -2.55 22.50 -19.06
C VAL A 367 -1.35 21.61 -19.49
N GLY A 368 -1.51 20.82 -20.55
CA GLY A 368 -0.47 19.93 -21.07
C GLY A 368 -0.45 18.54 -20.42
N PHE A 369 -1.53 18.09 -19.79
CA PHE A 369 -1.65 16.71 -19.30
C PHE A 369 -2.03 15.77 -20.45
N GLU A 370 -1.22 14.73 -20.65
CA GLU A 370 -1.50 13.68 -21.62
C GLU A 370 -2.48 12.67 -21.01
N VAL A 371 -3.78 12.86 -21.24
CA VAL A 371 -4.83 11.97 -20.73
C VAL A 371 -5.05 10.81 -21.71
N THR A 372 -4.63 9.60 -21.33
CA THR A 372 -4.87 8.37 -22.12
C THR A 372 -6.05 7.55 -21.61
N THR A 373 -6.52 7.82 -20.40
CA THR A 373 -7.67 7.14 -19.79
C THR A 373 -8.51 8.14 -19.03
N VAL A 374 -9.83 8.13 -19.24
CA VAL A 374 -10.78 8.81 -18.35
C VAL A 374 -11.49 7.77 -17.48
N ARG A 375 -11.69 8.11 -16.21
CA ARG A 375 -12.51 7.36 -15.25
C ARG A 375 -13.52 8.31 -14.62
N ILE A 376 -14.70 7.78 -14.35
CA ILE A 376 -15.83 8.52 -13.79
C ILE A 376 -16.17 7.83 -12.47
N ALA A 377 -16.53 8.60 -11.44
CA ALA A 377 -17.06 8.05 -10.20
C ALA A 377 -18.35 7.23 -10.47
N LYS A 378 -18.56 6.16 -9.70
CA LYS A 378 -19.77 5.32 -9.71
C LYS A 378 -21.03 6.13 -9.38
N HIS A 379 -20.89 7.08 -8.46
CA HIS A 379 -21.92 8.02 -8.04
C HIS A 379 -21.40 9.44 -8.28
N PRO A 380 -22.23 10.38 -8.77
CA PRO A 380 -21.82 11.76 -8.96
C PRO A 380 -21.30 12.37 -7.65
N TRP A 381 -20.16 13.06 -7.70
CA TRP A 381 -19.42 13.56 -6.52
C TRP A 381 -18.83 12.48 -5.58
N GLY A 382 -18.83 11.21 -6.01
CA GLY A 382 -18.35 10.07 -5.25
C GLY A 382 -16.83 9.83 -5.24
N LEU A 383 -15.99 10.65 -5.87
CA LEU A 383 -14.54 10.35 -5.95
C LEU A 383 -13.89 10.11 -4.57
N ARG A 384 -14.37 10.76 -3.51
CA ARG A 384 -13.85 10.59 -2.13
C ARG A 384 -13.94 9.15 -1.61
N THR A 385 -14.88 8.34 -2.10
CA THR A 385 -15.03 6.92 -1.69
C THR A 385 -14.28 5.95 -2.62
N GLU A 386 -13.78 6.42 -3.77
CA GLU A 386 -13.12 5.58 -4.78
C GLU A 386 -11.61 5.82 -4.92
N ILE A 387 -11.14 7.02 -4.58
CA ILE A 387 -9.72 7.35 -4.49
C ILE A 387 -9.42 7.95 -3.11
N ALA A 388 -8.35 7.46 -2.50
CA ALA A 388 -8.00 7.81 -1.13
C ALA A 388 -7.88 9.34 -0.94
N GLU A 389 -8.56 9.87 0.07
CA GLU A 389 -8.78 11.30 0.34
C GLU A 389 -7.53 12.18 0.17
N HIS A 390 -6.37 11.76 0.68
CA HIS A 390 -5.09 12.48 0.55
C HIS A 390 -4.63 12.74 -0.90
N ARG A 391 -5.28 12.14 -1.90
CA ARG A 391 -5.08 12.41 -3.33
C ARG A 391 -5.94 13.57 -3.82
N LEU A 392 -7.12 13.77 -3.24
CA LEU A 392 -8.07 14.83 -3.58
C LEU A 392 -7.78 16.15 -2.86
N ILE A 393 -6.99 16.14 -1.77
CA ILE A 393 -6.59 17.35 -1.06
C ILE A 393 -5.54 18.13 -1.89
N PRO A 394 -5.81 19.38 -2.29
CA PRO A 394 -4.78 20.29 -2.80
C PRO A 394 -3.65 20.49 -1.80
N TYR A 395 -2.42 20.58 -2.29
CA TYR A 395 -1.27 20.91 -1.47
C TYR A 395 -1.46 22.27 -0.78
N GLU A 396 -2.01 23.27 -1.48
CA GLU A 396 -2.16 24.65 -1.01
C GLU A 396 -3.23 24.84 0.08
N THR A 397 -4.19 23.92 0.19
CA THR A 397 -5.27 23.99 1.19
C THR A 397 -4.88 23.35 2.52
N VAL A 398 -3.76 22.60 2.55
CA VAL A 398 -3.00 22.35 3.79
C VAL A 398 -2.53 23.72 4.30
N PRO A 399 -2.94 24.19 5.50
CA PRO A 399 -2.78 25.60 5.86
C PRO A 399 -1.31 26.06 5.98
N PHE A 400 -0.74 26.59 4.89
CA PHE A 400 0.58 27.20 4.90
C PHE A 400 0.52 28.62 5.44
N ASP A 401 1.03 28.78 6.66
CA ASP A 401 1.24 30.08 7.25
C ASP A 401 2.42 30.78 6.56
N THR A 402 2.22 32.03 6.14
CA THR A 402 3.02 32.69 5.09
C THR A 402 4.37 33.24 5.55
N THR A 403 5.10 32.51 6.39
CA THR A 403 6.43 32.91 6.90
C THR A 403 7.51 31.83 6.85
N ASP A 404 7.17 30.54 6.72
CA ASP A 404 8.15 29.45 6.71
C ASP A 404 8.03 28.60 5.44
N ASP A 405 9.17 28.30 4.81
CA ASP A 405 9.30 27.45 3.63
C ASP A 405 8.90 25.99 3.95
N PRO A 406 7.74 25.47 3.49
CA PRO A 406 7.17 24.20 3.99
C PRO A 406 7.89 22.90 3.56
N GLY A 407 9.19 22.99 3.23
CA GLY A 407 10.11 21.87 3.04
C GLY A 407 11.24 21.86 4.07
N ARG A 408 11.46 22.99 4.76
CA ARG A 408 12.34 23.11 5.92
C ARG A 408 11.49 23.26 7.18
N ARG A 409 11.57 22.26 8.06
CA ARG A 409 11.03 22.38 9.41
C ARG A 409 12.05 23.10 10.30
N THR A 410 11.60 23.79 11.33
CA THR A 410 12.52 24.50 12.24
C THR A 410 12.90 23.63 13.44
N LEU A 411 14.21 23.51 13.70
CA LEU A 411 14.78 22.91 14.91
C LEU A 411 15.47 23.97 15.76
N LEU A 412 15.55 23.74 17.06
CA LEU A 412 16.22 24.66 17.98
C LEU A 412 17.74 24.62 17.77
N SER A 413 18.38 25.78 17.61
CA SER A 413 19.81 25.92 17.23
C SER A 413 20.78 25.14 18.11
N HIS A 414 20.47 24.97 19.40
CA HIS A 414 21.35 24.27 20.33
C HIS A 414 21.53 22.77 20.00
N HIS A 415 20.59 22.17 19.26
CA HIS A 415 20.70 20.78 18.78
C HIS A 415 21.61 20.61 17.56
N ARG A 416 22.14 21.70 16.98
CA ARG A 416 22.99 21.64 15.78
C ARG A 416 24.30 20.88 16.00
N THR A 417 24.76 20.76 17.24
CA THR A 417 25.94 19.96 17.65
C THR A 417 25.58 18.50 17.98
N SER A 418 24.30 18.17 18.13
CA SER A 418 23.82 16.82 18.47
C SER A 418 23.78 15.87 17.26
N VAL A 419 23.94 16.39 16.04
CA VAL A 419 23.97 15.62 14.78
C VAL A 419 25.12 16.07 13.88
N PRO A 420 25.59 15.23 12.93
CA PRO A 420 26.63 15.66 11.99
C PRO A 420 26.16 16.88 11.16
N PRO A 421 27.01 17.91 10.94
CA PRO A 421 26.56 19.23 10.46
C PRO A 421 25.76 19.26 9.14
N GLU A 422 25.92 18.26 8.28
CA GLU A 422 25.26 18.16 6.98
C GLU A 422 24.03 17.22 6.97
N SER A 423 23.82 16.44 8.04
CA SER A 423 22.82 15.36 8.06
C SER A 423 21.37 15.82 7.90
N LEU A 424 21.04 17.03 8.37
CA LEU A 424 19.69 17.60 8.35
C LEU A 424 19.56 18.89 7.51
N ALA A 425 20.66 19.39 6.92
CA ALA A 425 20.76 20.74 6.38
C ALA A 425 19.77 21.06 5.23
N HIS A 426 19.30 20.06 4.49
CA HIS A 426 18.36 20.21 3.38
C HIS A 426 16.87 20.11 3.78
N HIS A 427 16.56 19.54 4.95
CA HIS A 427 15.18 19.31 5.40
C HIS A 427 14.79 20.18 6.61
N TYR A 428 15.75 20.89 7.18
CA TYR A 428 15.54 21.73 8.37
C TYR A 428 16.21 23.10 8.26
N ALA A 429 15.62 24.06 8.97
CA ALA A 429 16.22 25.32 9.39
C ALA A 429 16.55 25.26 10.89
N TRP A 430 17.50 26.07 11.34
CA TRP A 430 17.87 26.21 12.74
C TRP A 430 17.41 27.58 13.24
N ALA A 431 16.75 27.64 14.40
CA ALA A 431 16.32 28.89 15.04
C ALA A 431 16.64 28.90 16.54
N ASP A 432 17.05 30.06 17.07
CA ASP A 432 17.52 30.18 18.46
C ASP A 432 16.38 30.11 19.49
N HIS A 433 15.14 30.28 19.03
CA HIS A 433 13.94 30.29 19.86
C HIS A 433 12.84 29.40 19.24
N PRO A 434 11.95 28.83 20.08
CA PRO A 434 10.74 28.17 19.61
C PRO A 434 9.92 29.15 18.75
N ALA A 435 9.43 28.69 17.60
CA ALA A 435 8.56 29.52 16.76
C ALA A 435 7.31 29.95 17.58
N PRO A 436 6.93 31.23 17.58
CA PRO A 436 5.78 31.69 18.34
C PRO A 436 4.51 31.05 17.78
N GLU A 437 3.93 30.13 18.55
CA GLU A 437 2.80 29.34 18.09
C GLU A 437 1.56 30.24 17.91
N LYS A 438 1.15 30.46 16.65
CA LYS A 438 -0.16 31.05 16.38
C LYS A 438 -1.21 30.04 16.81
N ARG A 439 -1.84 30.28 17.97
CA ARG A 439 -2.93 29.47 18.55
C ARG A 439 -3.98 29.08 17.49
N ARG A 440 -3.85 27.89 16.90
CA ARG A 440 -4.81 27.31 15.94
C ARG A 440 -5.31 25.98 16.50
N GLY A 441 -6.21 26.09 17.47
CA GLY A 441 -6.85 24.97 18.15
C GLY A 441 -7.22 25.32 19.59
N HIS A 442 -8.32 24.78 20.09
CA HIS A 442 -8.59 24.78 21.53
C HIS A 442 -7.57 23.83 22.19
N PRO A 443 -6.95 24.15 23.35
CA PRO A 443 -5.94 23.31 23.98
C PRO A 443 -6.38 21.84 24.13
N ASN A 444 -7.66 21.63 24.46
CA ASN A 444 -8.29 20.32 24.61
C ASN A 444 -8.23 19.45 23.32
N ILE A 445 -8.28 20.04 22.12
CA ILE A 445 -8.22 19.29 20.85
C ILE A 445 -6.80 18.78 20.61
N LEU A 446 -5.80 19.61 20.88
CA LEU A 446 -4.39 19.20 20.78
C LEU A 446 -4.05 18.18 21.86
N ALA A 447 -4.56 18.37 23.09
CA ALA A 447 -4.45 17.38 24.16
C ALA A 447 -5.11 16.03 23.80
N ALA A 448 -6.32 16.03 23.21
CA ALA A 448 -6.99 14.80 22.76
C ALA A 448 -6.20 14.08 21.63
N ARG A 449 -5.67 14.83 20.66
CA ARG A 449 -4.78 14.28 19.62
C ARG A 449 -3.49 13.69 20.20
N GLU A 450 -2.90 14.34 21.20
CA GLU A 450 -1.70 13.84 21.87
C GLU A 450 -2.04 12.66 22.82
N ARG A 451 -3.26 12.49 23.33
CA ARG A 451 -3.68 11.24 24.00
C ARG A 451 -3.69 10.04 23.05
N LEU A 452 -4.12 10.25 21.80
CA LEU A 452 -4.35 9.19 20.82
C LEU A 452 -3.18 8.96 19.83
N ASP A 453 -2.01 9.56 20.05
CA ASP A 453 -0.87 9.41 19.13
C ASP A 453 -0.18 8.04 19.26
N ARG A 454 -0.74 7.04 18.56
CA ARG A 454 -0.17 5.69 18.39
C ARG A 454 1.30 5.71 17.95
N THR A 455 1.78 6.79 17.33
CA THR A 455 3.18 6.96 16.92
C THR A 455 4.11 7.05 18.14
N ARG A 456 3.67 7.64 19.24
CA ARG A 456 4.40 7.70 20.51
C ARG A 456 4.49 6.31 21.14
N THR A 457 3.36 5.61 21.25
CA THR A 457 3.30 4.21 21.71
C THR A 457 4.29 3.33 20.94
N LYS A 458 4.33 3.46 19.60
CA LYS A 458 5.27 2.71 18.75
C LYS A 458 6.74 3.06 19.01
N LEU A 459 7.06 4.35 19.15
CA LEU A 459 8.44 4.80 19.38
C LEU A 459 8.96 4.40 20.78
N PHE A 460 8.11 4.46 21.80
CA PHE A 460 8.47 4.17 23.20
C PHE A 460 8.12 2.74 23.65
N GLY A 461 7.76 1.85 22.71
CA GLY A 461 7.56 0.42 23.00
C GLY A 461 6.31 0.07 23.82
N GLY A 462 5.36 1.01 23.96
CA GLY A 462 4.21 0.91 24.85
C GLY A 462 4.38 1.67 26.16
N ASP A 463 5.58 1.59 26.76
CA ASP A 463 5.84 2.05 28.12
C ASP A 463 6.05 3.57 28.22
N HIS A 464 4.94 4.30 28.26
CA HIS A 464 4.92 5.73 28.51
C HIS A 464 3.57 6.20 29.09
N THR A 465 3.61 7.22 29.94
CA THR A 465 2.43 7.76 30.63
C THR A 465 2.38 9.27 30.45
N LEU A 466 1.25 9.80 29.98
CA LEU A 466 1.03 11.25 29.96
C LEU A 466 0.97 11.76 31.41
N THR A 467 1.58 12.92 31.69
CA THR A 467 1.49 13.49 33.04
C THR A 467 0.06 13.96 33.31
N ASP A 468 -0.58 13.49 34.39
CA ASP A 468 -2.04 13.43 34.57
C ASP A 468 -2.81 14.77 34.52
N ASN A 469 -2.13 15.91 34.63
CA ASN A 469 -2.77 17.22 34.62
C ASN A 469 -3.09 17.71 33.20
N LEU A 470 -4.18 17.23 32.62
CA LEU A 470 -4.72 17.76 31.35
C LEU A 470 -5.38 19.15 31.46
N THR A 471 -5.20 19.82 32.60
CA THR A 471 -5.43 21.25 32.83
C THR A 471 -4.15 22.10 32.75
N ASP A 472 -2.96 21.48 32.80
CA ASP A 472 -1.70 22.21 32.66
C ASP A 472 -1.48 22.66 31.20
N PRO A 473 -0.79 23.79 30.98
CA PRO A 473 -0.45 24.21 29.63
C PRO A 473 0.45 23.16 28.97
N LEU A 474 0.18 22.89 27.69
CA LEU A 474 1.11 22.18 26.82
C LEU A 474 2.50 22.83 26.92
N THR A 475 3.55 22.02 26.78
CA THR A 475 4.92 22.48 26.90
C THR A 475 5.62 22.50 25.53
N PRO A 476 6.64 23.34 25.31
CA PRO A 476 7.39 23.36 24.06
C PRO A 476 8.11 22.03 23.80
N CYS A 477 7.92 21.47 22.61
CA CYS A 477 8.67 20.31 22.11
C CYS A 477 10.18 20.58 22.17
N ARG A 478 10.93 19.67 22.81
CA ARG A 478 12.37 19.81 23.02
C ARG A 478 13.19 19.98 21.74
N LEU A 479 12.68 19.52 20.59
CA LEU A 479 13.39 19.57 19.31
C LEU A 479 13.05 20.79 18.45
N CYS A 480 11.77 21.17 18.37
CA CYS A 480 11.26 22.17 17.43
C CYS A 480 10.43 23.30 18.06
N GLY A 481 10.26 23.30 19.39
CA GLY A 481 9.56 24.35 20.12
C GLY A 481 8.03 24.40 20.03
N HIS A 482 7.40 23.60 19.17
CA HIS A 482 5.94 23.53 19.03
C HIS A 482 5.28 22.92 20.27
N GLN A 483 4.09 23.36 20.66
CA GLN A 483 3.45 22.85 21.88
C GLN A 483 3.05 21.38 21.73
N ALA A 484 3.29 20.59 22.77
CA ALA A 484 2.92 19.18 22.84
C ALA A 484 2.67 18.74 24.29
N ALA A 485 2.15 17.53 24.46
CA ALA A 485 1.91 16.98 25.79
C ALA A 485 3.21 16.43 26.41
N THR A 486 3.42 16.72 27.68
CA THR A 486 4.50 16.13 28.49
C THR A 486 4.14 14.69 28.85
N PHE A 487 5.11 13.78 28.78
CA PHE A 487 4.94 12.39 29.21
C PHE A 487 6.20 11.87 29.92
N THR A 488 6.03 10.86 30.76
CA THR A 488 7.11 10.06 31.32
C THR A 488 7.24 8.74 30.56
N THR A 489 8.43 8.14 30.60
CA THR A 489 8.70 6.80 30.08
C THR A 489 9.79 6.18 30.97
N PRO A 490 9.76 4.87 31.27
CA PRO A 490 10.80 4.21 32.08
C PRO A 490 12.20 4.32 31.49
N THR A 491 12.34 4.66 30.20
CA THR A 491 13.63 4.82 29.52
C THR A 491 14.30 6.18 29.71
N CYS A 492 13.64 7.15 30.36
CA CYS A 492 14.15 8.51 30.54
C CYS A 492 14.11 8.95 32.01
N THR A 493 15.12 9.71 32.47
CA THR A 493 15.24 10.15 33.87
C THR A 493 14.23 11.23 34.27
N GLU A 494 13.65 11.93 33.30
CA GLU A 494 12.79 13.10 33.49
C GLU A 494 11.58 13.05 32.53
N PRO A 495 10.48 13.77 32.84
CA PRO A 495 9.39 13.98 31.89
C PRO A 495 9.89 14.69 30.62
N VAL A 496 9.42 14.24 29.46
CA VAL A 496 9.85 14.74 28.15
C VAL A 496 8.66 15.17 27.29
N THR A 497 8.95 16.06 26.33
CA THR A 497 7.93 16.66 25.46
C THR A 497 8.40 16.64 24.01
N TYR A 498 7.69 15.88 23.19
CA TYR A 498 7.89 15.82 21.75
C TYR A 498 6.55 15.93 21.04
N CYS A 499 6.43 16.85 20.08
CA CYS A 499 5.22 16.91 19.26
C CYS A 499 5.15 15.71 18.31
N ARG A 500 3.91 15.27 18.02
CA ARG A 500 3.62 14.21 17.03
C ARG A 500 4.45 14.31 15.75
N THR A 501 4.64 15.51 15.22
CA THR A 501 5.43 15.75 13.99
C THR A 501 6.89 15.31 14.13
N CYS A 502 7.53 15.55 15.28
CA CYS A 502 8.90 15.08 15.54
C CYS A 502 8.96 13.58 15.78
N ILE A 503 8.02 13.03 16.57
CA ILE A 503 7.92 11.58 16.84
C ILE A 503 7.77 10.79 15.52
N LEU A 504 6.83 11.20 14.67
CA LEU A 504 6.60 10.58 13.35
C LEU A 504 7.83 10.66 12.45
N THR A 505 8.62 11.72 12.56
CA THR A 505 9.87 11.87 11.81
C THR A 505 10.94 10.91 12.31
N ALA A 506 11.06 10.67 13.62
CA ALA A 506 11.98 9.66 14.15
C ALA A 506 11.58 8.25 13.68
N CYS A 507 10.28 7.92 13.72
CA CYS A 507 9.75 6.65 13.26
C CYS A 507 10.00 6.39 11.76
N ASN A 508 9.76 7.38 10.90
CA ASN A 508 9.83 7.20 9.44
C ASN A 508 11.22 7.49 8.86
N GLY A 509 11.92 8.50 9.41
CA GLY A 509 13.13 9.08 8.83
C GLY A 509 12.81 9.97 7.63
N LEU A 510 13.66 10.95 7.36
CA LEU A 510 13.57 11.78 6.15
C LEU A 510 14.68 11.43 5.17
N GLY A 511 15.88 11.21 5.70
CA GLY A 511 16.96 10.53 4.99
C GLY A 511 17.60 11.32 3.85
N THR A 512 18.81 11.85 4.09
CA THR A 512 19.57 12.59 3.06
C THR A 512 20.31 11.65 2.12
N ASN A 513 21.54 11.25 2.48
CA ASN A 513 22.40 10.42 1.64
C ASN A 513 22.98 9.22 2.41
N ARG A 514 23.60 8.28 1.67
CA ARG A 514 24.19 7.06 2.24
C ARG A 514 25.22 7.34 3.33
N ALA A 515 26.06 8.37 3.20
CA ALA A 515 27.09 8.69 4.19
C ALA A 515 26.44 9.14 5.51
N HIS A 516 25.54 10.12 5.45
CA HIS A 516 24.85 10.64 6.64
C HIS A 516 24.00 9.57 7.34
N THR A 517 23.27 8.75 6.59
CA THR A 517 22.53 7.61 7.15
C THR A 517 23.47 6.59 7.79
N SER A 518 24.67 6.36 7.27
CA SER A 518 25.66 5.44 7.87
C SER A 518 26.26 6.00 9.16
N THR A 519 26.61 7.30 9.19
CA THR A 519 27.06 7.97 10.43
C THR A 519 25.97 7.95 11.50
N ALA A 520 24.73 8.27 11.14
CA ALA A 520 23.61 8.24 12.09
C ALA A 520 23.34 6.82 12.63
N VAL A 521 23.46 5.79 11.79
CA VAL A 521 23.29 4.39 12.20
C VAL A 521 24.44 3.90 13.09
N ALA A 522 25.69 4.32 12.86
CA ALA A 522 26.82 4.02 13.76
C ALA A 522 26.64 4.63 15.16
N GLU A 523 26.16 5.88 15.21
CA GLU A 523 25.82 6.58 16.45
C GLU A 523 24.66 5.90 17.20
N ILE A 524 23.55 5.61 16.52
CA ILE A 524 22.40 4.90 17.13
C ILE A 524 22.82 3.50 17.59
N ALA A 525 23.66 2.78 16.84
CA ALA A 525 24.16 1.47 17.25
C ALA A 525 24.94 1.55 18.57
N THR A 526 25.79 2.56 18.73
CA THR A 526 26.54 2.81 19.97
C THR A 526 25.60 3.12 21.14
N LEU A 527 24.57 3.94 20.91
CA LEU A 527 23.69 4.46 21.96
C LEU A 527 22.57 3.50 22.41
N GLU A 528 22.06 2.64 21.53
CA GLU A 528 20.93 1.72 21.82
C GLU A 528 21.27 0.24 21.66
N PHE A 529 22.20 -0.10 20.77
CA PHE A 529 22.47 -1.48 20.40
C PHE A 529 23.89 -1.94 20.81
N GLY A 530 24.53 -1.27 21.77
CA GLY A 530 25.86 -1.64 22.28
C GLY A 530 26.94 -1.78 21.20
N GLY A 531 26.81 -1.05 20.08
CA GLY A 531 27.71 -1.10 18.93
C GLY A 531 27.48 -2.26 17.95
N ILE A 532 26.40 -3.04 18.07
CA ILE A 532 26.08 -4.12 17.11
C ILE A 532 25.13 -3.67 15.99
N ALA A 533 25.11 -4.42 14.89
CA ALA A 533 24.20 -4.19 13.77
C ALA A 533 22.73 -4.43 14.13
N MET A 534 21.84 -3.58 13.62
CA MET A 534 20.39 -3.68 13.73
C MET A 534 19.69 -3.73 12.35
N LEU A 535 18.40 -4.05 12.32
CA LEU A 535 17.53 -3.96 11.14
C LEU A 535 16.86 -2.57 11.03
N PRO A 536 16.38 -2.15 9.84
CA PRO A 536 15.74 -0.83 9.67
C PRO A 536 14.48 -0.67 10.53
N ASP A 537 13.71 -1.76 10.66
CA ASP A 537 12.44 -1.78 11.39
C ASP A 537 12.63 -1.64 12.91
N GLN A 538 13.77 -2.10 13.45
CA GLN A 538 14.13 -1.90 14.86
C GLN A 538 14.33 -0.42 15.19
N LEU A 539 14.65 0.43 14.20
CA LEU A 539 14.74 1.88 14.44
C LEU A 539 13.36 2.57 14.53
N THR A 540 12.25 1.84 14.40
CA THR A 540 10.90 2.41 14.61
C THR A 540 10.47 2.46 16.08
N THR A 541 11.27 1.86 16.96
CA THR A 541 11.16 1.89 18.42
C THR A 541 12.51 2.32 19.02
N LEU A 542 12.53 2.76 20.28
CA LEU A 542 13.72 3.03 21.08
C LEU A 542 14.11 1.76 21.84
N HIS A 543 15.34 1.31 21.67
CA HIS A 543 15.90 0.14 22.35
C HIS A 543 16.78 0.59 23.53
N LEU A 544 16.14 1.18 24.53
CA LEU A 544 16.77 1.63 25.78
C LEU A 544 16.38 0.72 26.94
N ASN A 545 17.27 0.52 27.91
CA ASN A 545 17.01 -0.31 29.07
C ASN A 545 16.37 0.52 30.21
N PRO A 546 15.13 0.19 30.66
CA PRO A 546 14.47 0.87 31.78
C PRO A 546 15.25 0.88 33.10
N ASP A 547 16.09 -0.13 33.36
CA ASP A 547 16.91 -0.18 34.58
C ASP A 547 18.09 0.82 34.55
N THR A 548 18.38 1.39 33.37
CA THR A 548 19.42 2.41 33.15
C THR A 548 18.87 3.53 32.26
N PRO A 549 17.93 4.35 32.77
CA PRO A 549 17.29 5.41 31.99
C PRO A 549 18.29 6.48 31.55
N VAL A 550 18.05 7.08 30.39
CA VAL A 550 18.93 8.12 29.81
C VAL A 550 18.41 9.52 30.11
N THR A 551 19.27 10.54 30.00
CA THR A 551 18.83 11.93 30.14
C THR A 551 18.04 12.37 28.89
N PRO A 552 17.17 13.38 29.00
CA PRO A 552 16.43 13.93 27.86
C PRO A 552 17.31 14.34 26.67
N GLU A 553 18.56 14.76 26.88
CA GLU A 553 19.50 15.18 25.82
C GLU A 553 19.99 13.99 24.99
N VAL A 554 20.15 12.81 25.60
CA VAL A 554 20.46 11.57 24.89
C VAL A 554 19.27 11.15 24.04
N LEU A 555 18.05 11.29 24.59
CA LEU A 555 16.81 11.02 23.88
C LEU A 555 16.62 11.99 22.69
N ASP A 556 16.86 13.29 22.89
CA ASP A 556 16.86 14.31 21.85
C ASP A 556 17.82 13.94 20.70
N ARG A 557 19.07 13.56 21.04
CA ARG A 557 20.08 13.08 20.09
C ARG A 557 19.59 11.85 19.31
N LEU A 558 19.00 10.85 19.99
CA LEU A 558 18.49 9.63 19.35
C LEU A 558 17.33 9.87 18.38
N LEU A 559 16.45 10.83 18.67
CA LEU A 559 15.38 11.25 17.75
C LEU A 559 15.97 11.99 16.54
N LEU A 560 16.89 12.93 16.76
CA LEU A 560 17.52 13.71 15.69
C LEU A 560 18.39 12.85 14.75
N LEU A 561 19.12 11.86 15.28
CA LEU A 561 19.86 10.90 14.47
C LEU A 561 18.91 10.10 13.57
N ARG A 562 17.75 9.66 14.08
CA ARG A 562 16.72 8.97 13.28
C ARG A 562 16.17 9.80 12.13
N PHE A 563 16.11 11.14 12.25
CA PHE A 563 15.67 12.00 11.14
C PHE A 563 16.60 11.86 9.91
N ALA A 564 17.90 11.65 10.14
CA ALA A 564 18.91 11.49 9.11
C ALA A 564 18.95 10.08 8.47
N VAL A 565 18.17 9.11 8.98
CA VAL A 565 18.14 7.73 8.48
C VAL A 565 17.22 7.61 7.27
N ASN A 566 17.80 7.30 6.11
CA ASN A 566 17.04 6.90 4.93
C ASN A 566 16.81 5.38 4.92
N ARG A 567 15.61 4.94 5.33
CA ARG A 567 15.25 3.51 5.42
C ARG A 567 15.02 2.83 4.05
N VAL A 568 15.02 3.58 2.94
CA VAL A 568 14.88 3.04 1.57
C VAL A 568 16.23 2.61 0.96
N LEU A 569 17.35 3.08 1.52
CA LEU A 569 18.69 2.72 1.04
C LEU A 569 19.02 1.24 1.34
N PRO A 570 19.87 0.57 0.53
CA PRO A 570 20.28 -0.81 0.76
C PRO A 570 20.95 -1.00 2.13
N TRP A 571 20.21 -1.51 3.11
CA TRP A 571 20.58 -1.47 4.53
C TRP A 571 21.91 -2.14 4.86
N THR A 572 22.25 -3.25 4.18
CA THR A 572 23.55 -3.91 4.34
C THR A 572 24.72 -2.98 4.01
N ARG A 573 24.59 -2.11 3.00
CA ARG A 573 25.60 -1.09 2.67
C ARG A 573 25.69 0.01 3.72
N ILE A 574 24.58 0.33 4.41
CA ILE A 574 24.57 1.25 5.55
C ILE A 574 25.35 0.63 6.71
N LEU A 575 25.01 -0.61 7.10
CA LEU A 575 25.68 -1.30 8.21
C LEU A 575 27.18 -1.52 7.97
N THR A 576 27.60 -1.81 6.74
CA THR A 576 29.03 -1.90 6.38
C THR A 576 29.73 -0.54 6.43
N ALA A 577 29.12 0.52 5.88
CA ALA A 577 29.70 1.87 5.95
C ALA A 577 29.68 2.48 7.36
N ALA A 578 28.77 2.01 8.23
CA ALA A 578 28.70 2.31 9.65
C ALA A 578 29.71 1.51 10.51
N GLY A 579 30.46 0.58 9.91
CA GLY A 579 31.44 -0.27 10.62
C GLY A 579 30.83 -1.40 11.47
N LEU A 580 29.52 -1.66 11.35
CA LEU A 580 28.76 -2.57 12.22
C LEU A 580 28.79 -4.05 11.76
N THR A 581 29.46 -4.36 10.64
CA THR A 581 29.48 -5.72 10.05
C THR A 581 30.89 -6.33 9.88
N PRO A 582 31.88 -6.14 10.78
CA PRO A 582 33.25 -6.63 10.58
C PRO A 582 33.32 -8.17 10.46
N ASN A 583 32.35 -8.87 11.05
CA ASN A 583 32.26 -10.35 11.05
C ASN A 583 31.01 -10.87 10.31
N GLY A 584 30.32 -10.03 9.52
CA GLY A 584 29.05 -10.36 8.88
C GLY A 584 27.82 -10.30 9.80
N ILE A 585 26.64 -10.52 9.22
CA ILE A 585 25.32 -10.42 9.87
C ILE A 585 24.70 -11.83 9.98
N PRO A 586 24.46 -12.37 11.19
CA PRO A 586 23.68 -13.59 11.36
C PRO A 586 22.21 -13.35 11.01
N THR A 587 21.57 -14.33 10.36
CA THR A 587 20.17 -14.28 9.92
C THR A 587 19.46 -15.60 10.26
N ALA A 588 18.13 -15.61 10.19
CA ALA A 588 17.33 -16.83 10.39
C ALA A 588 17.58 -17.98 9.38
N ARG A 589 18.47 -17.80 8.39
CA ARG A 589 18.81 -18.81 7.35
C ARG A 589 20.31 -18.93 7.05
N GLY A 590 21.20 -18.31 7.82
CA GLY A 590 22.65 -18.32 7.55
C GLY A 590 23.33 -17.05 8.07
N THR A 591 24.58 -16.83 7.66
CA THR A 591 25.35 -15.63 8.03
C THR A 591 25.79 -14.91 6.78
N ILE A 592 25.30 -13.68 6.58
CA ILE A 592 25.69 -12.81 5.47
C ILE A 592 27.05 -12.21 5.79
N ILE A 593 28.12 -12.71 5.18
CA ILE A 593 29.50 -12.36 5.53
C ILE A 593 30.33 -12.10 4.26
N GLN A 594 31.19 -11.09 4.29
CA GLN A 594 32.05 -10.75 3.16
C GLN A 594 33.33 -11.62 3.19
N ALA A 595 33.75 -12.12 2.02
CA ALA A 595 35.03 -12.81 1.83
C ALA A 595 36.14 -11.83 1.41
N ARG A 596 37.41 -12.27 1.49
CA ARG A 596 38.60 -11.42 1.22
C ARG A 596 38.71 -10.83 -0.20
N ASP A 597 38.04 -11.44 -1.17
CA ASP A 597 37.86 -10.95 -2.55
C ASP A 597 36.81 -9.82 -2.66
N GLY A 598 36.10 -9.52 -1.58
CA GLY A 598 34.99 -8.56 -1.54
C GLY A 598 33.62 -9.18 -1.81
N HIS A 599 33.53 -10.47 -2.14
CA HIS A 599 32.26 -11.16 -2.43
C HIS A 599 31.39 -11.34 -1.18
N LEU A 600 30.08 -11.20 -1.35
CA LEU A 600 29.09 -11.43 -0.29
C LEU A 600 28.69 -12.92 -0.26
N CYS A 601 28.93 -13.59 0.86
CA CYS A 601 28.55 -14.98 1.10
C CYS A 601 27.33 -15.06 2.02
N LEU A 602 26.43 -16.02 1.77
CA LEU A 602 25.20 -16.21 2.56
C LEU A 602 25.36 -17.28 3.65
N SER A 603 26.48 -18.01 3.64
CA SER A 603 26.86 -19.00 4.63
C SER A 603 28.38 -19.03 4.89
N LEU A 604 28.78 -19.60 6.04
CA LEU A 604 30.19 -19.84 6.36
C LEU A 604 30.85 -20.85 5.43
N GLN A 605 30.08 -21.80 4.88
CA GLN A 605 30.56 -22.78 3.91
C GLN A 605 30.91 -22.10 2.58
N GLU A 606 30.05 -21.21 2.09
CA GLU A 606 30.36 -20.38 0.93
C GLU A 606 31.59 -19.51 1.16
N LYS A 607 31.72 -18.87 2.34
CA LYS A 607 32.92 -18.10 2.66
C LYS A 607 34.17 -18.96 2.60
N ALA A 608 34.15 -20.18 3.15
CA ALA A 608 35.30 -21.08 3.11
C ALA A 608 35.74 -21.42 1.67
N VAL A 609 34.80 -21.61 0.75
CA VAL A 609 35.10 -21.86 -0.68
C VAL A 609 35.60 -20.59 -1.37
N CYS A 610 34.93 -19.44 -1.21
CA CYS A 610 35.37 -18.15 -1.79
C CYS A 610 36.79 -17.77 -1.33
N GLU A 611 37.07 -17.91 -0.03
CA GLU A 611 38.39 -17.68 0.55
C GLU A 611 39.46 -18.62 -0.02
N PHE A 612 39.13 -19.91 -0.20
CA PHE A 612 40.04 -20.88 -0.81
C PHE A 612 40.36 -20.50 -2.27
N LEU A 613 39.34 -20.21 -3.08
CA LEU A 613 39.52 -19.82 -4.48
C LEU A 613 40.39 -18.57 -4.60
N TYR A 614 40.11 -17.52 -3.80
CA TYR A 614 40.90 -16.30 -3.75
C TYR A 614 42.35 -16.54 -3.30
N GLN A 615 42.56 -17.29 -2.21
CA GLN A 615 43.90 -17.58 -1.67
C GLN A 615 44.78 -18.33 -2.67
N HIS A 616 44.20 -19.27 -3.42
CA HIS A 616 44.91 -20.06 -4.43
C HIS A 616 45.01 -19.37 -5.80
N GLY A 617 44.47 -18.15 -5.96
CA GLY A 617 44.53 -17.38 -7.20
C GLY A 617 43.60 -17.90 -8.31
N ILE A 618 42.58 -18.66 -7.93
CA ILE A 618 41.58 -19.21 -8.86
C ILE A 618 40.54 -18.11 -9.13
N ALA A 619 40.59 -17.53 -10.32
CA ALA A 619 39.63 -16.51 -10.76
C ALA A 619 38.22 -17.10 -10.86
N HIS A 620 37.26 -16.43 -10.22
CA HIS A 620 35.89 -16.92 -10.09
C HIS A 620 34.87 -15.77 -9.92
N ASP A 621 33.67 -15.99 -10.44
CA ASP A 621 32.50 -15.10 -10.29
C ASP A 621 31.44 -15.75 -9.40
N ARG A 622 30.67 -14.96 -8.64
CA ARG A 622 29.59 -15.43 -7.75
C ARG A 622 28.20 -15.39 -8.37
N GLU A 623 27.35 -16.33 -7.94
CA GLU A 623 25.97 -16.49 -8.41
C GLU A 623 25.80 -16.46 -9.96
N PRO A 624 26.64 -17.17 -10.75
CA PRO A 624 26.49 -17.23 -12.20
C PRO A 624 25.18 -17.95 -12.57
N HIS A 625 24.54 -17.50 -13.64
CA HIS A 625 23.33 -18.17 -14.13
C HIS A 625 23.65 -19.50 -14.82
N TYR A 626 22.91 -20.55 -14.47
CA TYR A 626 22.88 -21.74 -15.32
C TYR A 626 22.27 -21.41 -16.68
N PRO A 627 22.78 -22.03 -17.76
CA PRO A 627 22.14 -21.99 -19.06
C PRO A 627 20.64 -22.33 -18.99
N THR A 628 19.83 -21.61 -19.77
CA THR A 628 18.40 -21.88 -19.88
C THR A 628 18.16 -23.24 -20.53
N ASP A 629 17.31 -24.08 -19.95
CA ASP A 629 16.87 -25.34 -20.57
C ASP A 629 15.36 -25.49 -20.52
N THR A 630 14.78 -26.04 -21.58
CA THR A 630 13.34 -26.10 -21.83
C THR A 630 12.57 -26.98 -20.85
N GLU A 631 13.19 -28.02 -20.29
CA GLU A 631 12.54 -28.89 -19.30
C GLU A 631 12.92 -28.51 -17.87
N VAL A 632 14.22 -28.41 -17.59
CA VAL A 632 14.71 -28.35 -16.20
C VAL A 632 14.93 -26.92 -15.69
N ASN A 633 15.45 -25.99 -16.49
CA ASN A 633 15.63 -24.56 -16.11
C ASN A 633 14.90 -23.58 -17.08
N PRO A 634 13.56 -23.69 -17.22
CA PRO A 634 12.80 -23.02 -18.29
C PRO A 634 12.63 -21.51 -18.10
N ASN A 635 13.13 -20.96 -16.98
CA ASN A 635 13.13 -19.53 -16.69
C ASN A 635 14.54 -18.94 -16.52
N GLY A 636 15.61 -19.76 -16.66
CA GLY A 636 17.00 -19.32 -16.48
C GLY A 636 17.36 -18.86 -15.07
N ARG A 637 16.46 -19.00 -14.07
CA ARG A 637 16.64 -18.40 -12.74
C ARG A 637 17.53 -19.23 -11.82
N TRP A 638 17.90 -20.44 -12.23
CA TRP A 638 18.91 -21.19 -11.48
C TRP A 638 20.27 -20.53 -11.60
N ARG A 639 20.95 -20.44 -10.48
CA ARG A 639 22.31 -19.96 -10.35
C ARG A 639 23.16 -21.02 -9.67
N ALA A 640 24.41 -21.18 -10.11
CA ALA A 640 25.41 -21.89 -9.32
C ALA A 640 25.88 -20.97 -8.20
N ASP A 641 26.70 -21.46 -7.28
CA ASP A 641 27.27 -20.61 -6.25
C ASP A 641 28.48 -19.84 -6.82
N TRP A 642 29.30 -20.49 -7.66
CA TRP A 642 30.40 -19.85 -8.41
C TRP A 642 30.57 -20.36 -9.85
N GLN A 643 31.27 -19.58 -10.68
CA GLN A 643 31.82 -19.98 -11.98
C GLN A 643 33.32 -19.70 -11.98
N LEU A 644 34.13 -20.65 -12.45
CA LEU A 644 35.57 -20.50 -12.65
C LEU A 644 35.85 -19.91 -14.06
N ALA A 645 37.06 -19.37 -14.26
CA ALA A 645 37.44 -18.71 -15.50
C ALA A 645 37.37 -19.58 -16.79
N ASP A 646 37.40 -20.91 -16.67
CA ASP A 646 37.22 -21.84 -17.81
C ASP A 646 35.74 -22.13 -18.13
N GLY A 647 34.82 -21.52 -17.37
CA GLY A 647 33.38 -21.73 -17.48
C GLY A 647 32.81 -22.81 -16.55
N THR A 648 33.65 -23.58 -15.83
CA THR A 648 33.22 -24.60 -14.87
C THR A 648 32.35 -23.97 -13.77
N LEU A 649 31.17 -24.54 -13.54
CA LEU A 649 30.27 -24.10 -12.47
C LEU A 649 30.57 -24.87 -11.18
N VAL A 650 30.35 -24.24 -10.02
CA VAL A 650 30.59 -24.83 -8.70
C VAL A 650 29.34 -24.68 -7.83
N GLU A 651 28.97 -25.75 -7.13
CA GLU A 651 27.80 -25.81 -6.23
C GLU A 651 28.19 -26.34 -4.85
N MET A 652 27.71 -25.70 -3.79
CA MET A 652 27.88 -26.13 -2.41
C MET A 652 26.56 -26.67 -1.84
N TRP A 653 26.40 -28.00 -1.86
CA TRP A 653 25.16 -28.67 -1.46
C TRP A 653 24.99 -28.76 0.07
N GLY A 654 24.42 -27.71 0.67
CA GLY A 654 24.30 -27.59 2.14
C GLY A 654 23.26 -28.49 2.83
N MET A 655 22.20 -28.97 2.16
CA MET A 655 21.08 -29.68 2.82
C MET A 655 20.45 -30.83 2.00
N PRO A 656 21.21 -31.90 1.63
CA PRO A 656 20.73 -32.97 0.74
C PRO A 656 19.59 -33.86 1.29
N LYS A 657 19.21 -33.75 2.57
CA LYS A 657 18.16 -34.57 3.19
C LYS A 657 16.73 -34.02 3.05
N ASP A 658 16.56 -32.80 2.53
CA ASP A 658 15.24 -32.23 2.21
C ASP A 658 14.79 -32.69 0.81
N LYS A 659 13.57 -33.24 0.69
CA LYS A 659 13.05 -33.80 -0.58
C LYS A 659 12.87 -32.75 -1.68
N GLN A 660 12.50 -31.51 -1.36
CA GLN A 660 12.38 -30.43 -2.35
C GLN A 660 13.75 -29.86 -2.74
N TYR A 661 14.71 -29.83 -1.81
CA TYR A 661 16.09 -29.45 -2.11
C TYR A 661 16.77 -30.49 -3.02
N ALA A 662 16.65 -31.78 -2.69
CA ALA A 662 17.18 -32.88 -3.50
C ALA A 662 16.62 -32.89 -4.93
N GLN A 663 15.34 -32.56 -5.13
CA GLN A 663 14.75 -32.40 -6.45
C GLN A 663 15.39 -31.27 -7.26
N ARG A 664 15.71 -30.12 -6.63
CA ARG A 664 16.41 -29.00 -7.30
C ARG A 664 17.86 -29.35 -7.63
N MET A 665 18.55 -30.01 -6.72
CA MET A 665 19.91 -30.52 -6.93
C MET A 665 19.94 -31.49 -8.12
N TYR A 666 19.07 -32.51 -8.12
CA TYR A 666 18.98 -33.49 -9.22
C TYR A 666 18.61 -32.85 -10.56
N ALA A 667 17.74 -31.83 -10.56
CA ALA A 667 17.36 -31.14 -11.78
C ALA A 667 18.50 -30.23 -12.31
N LYS A 668 19.30 -29.61 -11.43
CA LYS A 668 20.57 -28.93 -11.79
C LYS A 668 21.63 -29.90 -12.33
N GLN A 669 21.78 -31.08 -11.73
CA GLN A 669 22.66 -32.15 -12.26
C GLN A 669 22.25 -32.63 -13.65
N GLN A 670 20.94 -32.83 -13.87
CA GLN A 670 20.42 -33.18 -15.21
C GLN A 670 20.67 -32.07 -16.23
N LEU A 671 20.49 -30.81 -15.83
CA LEU A 671 20.82 -29.65 -16.68
C LEU A 671 22.29 -29.65 -17.08
N ALA A 672 23.19 -29.85 -16.12
CA ALA A 672 24.62 -29.92 -16.36
C ALA A 672 24.97 -30.98 -17.40
N ARG A 673 24.50 -32.22 -17.20
CA ARG A 673 24.72 -33.34 -18.13
C ARG A 673 24.14 -33.06 -19.52
N LYS A 674 22.89 -32.58 -19.59
CA LYS A 674 22.19 -32.27 -20.84
C LYS A 674 22.85 -31.15 -21.64
N ARG A 675 23.55 -30.23 -20.97
CA ARG A 675 24.25 -29.09 -21.58
C ARG A 675 25.77 -29.28 -21.64
N ASN A 676 26.27 -30.47 -21.31
CA ASN A 676 27.68 -30.83 -21.22
C ASN A 676 28.51 -29.80 -20.42
N LEU A 677 27.93 -29.29 -19.33
CA LEU A 677 28.58 -28.34 -18.42
C LEU A 677 29.38 -29.11 -17.38
N THR A 678 30.66 -28.74 -17.22
CA THR A 678 31.44 -29.13 -16.05
C THR A 678 30.83 -28.46 -14.83
N VAL A 679 30.29 -29.26 -13.91
CA VAL A 679 29.87 -28.81 -12.58
C VAL A 679 30.72 -29.52 -11.54
N LEU A 680 31.51 -28.76 -10.80
CA LEU A 680 32.19 -29.24 -9.61
C LEU A 680 31.21 -29.19 -8.44
N GLU A 681 30.64 -30.34 -8.13
CA GLU A 681 29.75 -30.51 -6.99
C GLU A 681 30.58 -30.67 -5.71
N LEU A 682 30.26 -29.87 -4.70
CA LEU A 682 30.88 -29.89 -3.37
C LEU A 682 29.82 -30.15 -2.29
N THR A 683 30.22 -30.88 -1.27
CA THR A 683 29.46 -31.13 -0.05
C THR A 683 30.27 -30.70 1.18
N ALA A 684 29.65 -30.70 2.37
CA ALA A 684 30.36 -30.39 3.61
C ALA A 684 31.61 -31.28 3.84
N ASP A 685 31.56 -32.54 3.39
CA ASP A 685 32.66 -33.51 3.50
C ASP A 685 33.79 -33.24 2.50
N ASP A 686 33.56 -32.40 1.49
CA ASP A 686 34.58 -31.96 0.52
C ASP A 686 35.32 -30.70 0.99
N LEU A 687 34.80 -29.96 1.98
CA LEU A 687 35.49 -28.79 2.53
C LEU A 687 36.93 -29.14 2.97
N PRO A 688 37.21 -30.17 3.80
CA PRO A 688 38.59 -30.56 4.16
C PRO A 688 39.50 -30.92 2.98
N ARG A 689 38.95 -31.10 1.78
CA ARG A 689 39.61 -31.62 0.58
C ARG A 689 39.51 -30.66 -0.61
N LEU A 690 39.22 -29.37 -0.38
CA LEU A 690 39.10 -28.37 -1.47
C LEU A 690 40.36 -28.32 -2.34
N ALA A 691 41.56 -28.47 -1.76
CA ALA A 691 42.81 -28.56 -2.51
C ALA A 691 42.83 -29.71 -3.53
N ASP A 692 42.29 -30.89 -3.17
CA ASP A 692 42.20 -32.05 -4.07
C ASP A 692 41.10 -31.83 -5.13
N ARG A 693 39.95 -31.26 -4.72
CA ARG A 693 38.80 -31.01 -5.60
C ARG A 693 39.08 -29.94 -6.66
N PHE A 694 39.84 -28.90 -6.28
CA PHE A 694 40.24 -27.81 -7.16
C PHE A 694 41.62 -27.97 -7.80
N ALA A 695 42.33 -29.08 -7.57
CA ALA A 695 43.68 -29.32 -8.11
C ALA A 695 43.83 -29.02 -9.61
N PRO A 696 42.86 -29.30 -10.51
CA PRO A 696 42.97 -28.95 -11.94
C PRO A 696 42.99 -27.44 -12.24
N TRP A 697 42.55 -26.59 -11.31
CA TRP A 697 42.42 -25.13 -11.48
C TRP A 697 43.41 -24.33 -10.62
N ILE A 698 44.25 -24.98 -9.82
CA ILE A 698 45.35 -24.31 -9.10
C ILE A 698 46.47 -23.99 -10.11
N PRO A 699 46.93 -22.72 -10.23
CA PRO A 699 48.02 -22.36 -11.13
C PRO A 699 49.31 -23.14 -10.83
N ILE A 700 49.93 -23.67 -11.89
CA ILE A 700 51.08 -24.61 -11.82
C ILE A 700 52.31 -23.99 -11.11
N ASP A 701 52.41 -22.67 -11.15
CA ASP A 701 53.42 -21.83 -10.53
C ASP A 701 53.20 -21.57 -9.01
N ARG A 702 52.18 -22.18 -8.39
CA ARG A 702 51.91 -22.10 -6.94
C ARG A 702 51.81 -23.48 -6.27
N THR A 703 52.81 -23.82 -5.46
CA THR A 703 52.80 -25.02 -4.63
C THR A 703 51.59 -25.01 -3.67
N PRO A 704 50.76 -26.08 -3.59
CA PRO A 704 49.63 -26.11 -2.67
C PRO A 704 50.08 -26.03 -1.20
N GLN A 705 49.77 -24.93 -0.52
CA GLN A 705 49.85 -24.88 0.94
C GLN A 705 48.81 -25.82 1.55
N ARG A 706 49.19 -26.51 2.62
CA ARG A 706 48.31 -27.45 3.32
C ARG A 706 47.19 -26.68 4.03
N TRP A 707 45.97 -26.79 3.50
CA TRP A 707 44.80 -26.07 3.99
C TRP A 707 44.04 -26.90 5.05
N THR A 708 43.49 -26.23 6.06
CA THR A 708 42.69 -26.85 7.13
C THR A 708 41.39 -26.06 7.32
N PRO A 709 40.20 -26.70 7.27
CA PRO A 709 38.93 -25.99 7.40
C PRO A 709 38.68 -25.49 8.83
N PRO A 710 38.01 -24.34 9.03
CA PRO A 710 37.38 -24.03 10.29
C PRO A 710 36.20 -24.99 10.55
N ALA A 711 36.20 -25.67 11.69
CA ALA A 711 35.18 -26.67 12.03
C ALA A 711 33.78 -26.03 12.14
N THR A 712 32.78 -26.64 11.47
CA THR A 712 31.38 -26.16 11.47
C THR A 712 30.47 -27.12 12.23
N PRO A 713 29.69 -26.68 13.24
CA PRO A 713 28.75 -27.55 13.96
C PRO A 713 27.43 -27.75 13.18
N THR A 714 26.93 -29.00 13.14
CA THR A 714 25.73 -29.41 12.40
C THR A 714 24.40 -29.07 13.13
N PRO A 715 23.46 -28.32 12.53
CA PRO A 715 22.14 -28.04 13.15
C PRO A 715 21.07 -29.12 12.87
N LYS A 716 20.14 -29.31 13.81
CA LYS A 716 18.94 -30.17 13.68
C LYS A 716 17.77 -29.42 12.98
N PRO A 717 16.85 -30.12 12.27
CA PRO A 717 15.78 -29.47 11.50
C PRO A 717 14.58 -29.00 12.34
N ARG A 718 13.91 -27.92 11.90
CA ARG A 718 12.56 -27.49 12.36
C ARG A 718 11.64 -27.23 11.16
N THR A 719 10.36 -27.54 11.32
CA THR A 719 9.28 -27.45 10.31
C THR A 719 8.69 -26.04 10.16
N ARG A 720 8.00 -25.78 9.03
CA ARG A 720 7.32 -24.50 8.74
C ARG A 720 6.02 -24.69 7.95
N THR A 721 5.01 -23.88 8.27
CA THR A 721 3.64 -23.90 7.70
C THR A 721 3.46 -22.81 6.61
N PRO A 722 2.54 -22.95 5.62
CA PRO A 722 2.33 -21.96 4.55
C PRO A 722 1.16 -20.96 4.79
N ARG A 723 1.17 -19.81 4.08
CA ARG A 723 0.08 -18.79 4.03
C ARG A 723 -0.63 -18.78 2.67
N THR A 724 -1.90 -18.39 2.64
CA THR A 724 -2.81 -18.38 1.47
C THR A 724 -3.07 -16.95 0.93
N ARG A 725 -3.63 -16.82 -0.29
CA ARG A 725 -4.04 -15.55 -0.95
C ARG A 725 -5.44 -15.69 -1.59
N THR A 726 -6.22 -14.61 -1.59
CA THR A 726 -7.60 -14.53 -2.12
C THR A 726 -7.72 -14.02 -3.58
N PRO A 727 -8.86 -14.25 -4.28
CA PRO A 727 -9.06 -14.00 -5.72
C PRO A 727 -9.95 -12.78 -6.06
N ARG A 728 -10.07 -12.45 -7.37
CA ARG A 728 -10.93 -11.36 -7.92
C ARG A 728 -11.98 -11.90 -8.90
N THR A 729 -13.10 -11.18 -9.02
CA THR A 729 -14.27 -11.49 -9.88
C THR A 729 -14.10 -11.09 -11.36
N HIS A 730 -14.90 -11.71 -12.25
CA HIS A 730 -14.82 -11.59 -13.72
C HIS A 730 -16.18 -11.24 -14.36
N THR A 731 -16.19 -10.37 -15.38
CA THR A 731 -17.37 -10.06 -16.21
C THR A 731 -17.22 -10.66 -17.62
N PRO A 732 -18.20 -11.41 -18.19
CA PRO A 732 -17.90 -12.30 -19.33
C PRO A 732 -17.65 -11.64 -20.70
N GLY A 733 -18.30 -10.52 -21.03
CA GLY A 733 -18.24 -9.93 -22.39
C GLY A 733 -16.97 -9.13 -22.69
N LYS A 734 -16.60 -8.18 -21.82
CA LYS A 734 -15.45 -7.27 -22.03
C LYS A 734 -14.10 -8.00 -22.11
N VAL A 735 -13.97 -9.13 -21.43
CA VAL A 735 -12.74 -9.94 -21.39
C VAL A 735 -12.44 -10.59 -22.75
N HIS A 736 -13.46 -10.96 -23.53
CA HIS A 736 -13.23 -11.63 -24.81
C HIS A 736 -12.66 -10.67 -25.85
N ALA A 737 -13.23 -9.46 -25.98
CA ALA A 737 -12.74 -8.44 -26.93
C ALA A 737 -11.34 -7.91 -26.56
N THR A 738 -11.06 -7.71 -25.27
CA THR A 738 -9.72 -7.28 -24.81
C THR A 738 -8.67 -8.38 -24.98
N ASN A 739 -9.03 -9.65 -24.79
CA ASN A 739 -8.13 -10.78 -25.10
C ASN A 739 -7.90 -10.96 -26.61
N ILE A 740 -8.88 -10.64 -27.46
CA ILE A 740 -8.74 -10.62 -28.93
C ILE A 740 -7.69 -9.56 -29.33
N ALA A 741 -7.89 -8.30 -28.95
CA ALA A 741 -6.98 -7.21 -29.30
C ALA A 741 -5.55 -7.43 -28.75
N ALA A 742 -5.41 -7.94 -27.53
CA ALA A 742 -4.10 -8.26 -26.94
C ALA A 742 -3.39 -9.45 -27.62
N ALA A 743 -4.14 -10.36 -28.27
CA ALA A 743 -3.56 -11.43 -29.07
C ALA A 743 -3.08 -10.93 -30.44
N GLU A 744 -3.88 -10.09 -31.11
CA GLU A 744 -3.57 -9.46 -32.40
C GLU A 744 -2.36 -8.53 -32.29
N GLU A 745 -2.33 -7.66 -31.27
CA GLU A 745 -1.19 -6.80 -31.00
C GLU A 745 0.09 -7.63 -30.76
N ARG A 746 -0.02 -8.75 -30.04
CA ARG A 746 1.11 -9.66 -29.81
C ARG A 746 1.59 -10.31 -31.11
N LEU A 747 0.69 -10.72 -31.99
CA LEU A 747 1.00 -11.27 -33.31
C LEU A 747 1.70 -10.23 -34.19
N ALA A 748 1.20 -8.99 -34.23
CA ALA A 748 1.84 -7.90 -34.97
C ALA A 748 3.26 -7.59 -34.45
N ARG A 749 3.44 -7.53 -33.12
CA ARG A 749 4.78 -7.37 -32.51
C ARG A 749 5.69 -8.58 -32.78
N ALA A 750 5.14 -9.79 -32.86
CA ALA A 750 5.88 -11.00 -33.17
C ALA A 750 6.36 -11.01 -34.64
N GLY A 751 5.48 -10.69 -35.60
CA GLY A 751 5.83 -10.53 -37.01
C GLY A 751 6.89 -9.45 -37.23
N ARG A 752 6.73 -8.27 -36.62
CA ARG A 752 7.70 -7.17 -36.72
C ARG A 752 9.05 -7.49 -36.06
N ALA A 753 9.07 -8.30 -34.98
CA ALA A 753 10.32 -8.82 -34.43
C ALA A 753 11.05 -9.73 -35.43
N LEU A 754 10.31 -10.60 -36.13
CA LEU A 754 10.86 -11.54 -37.12
C LEU A 754 11.37 -10.81 -38.37
N GLU A 755 10.64 -9.79 -38.83
CA GLU A 755 11.04 -8.88 -39.90
C GLU A 755 12.36 -8.17 -39.58
N LEU A 756 12.46 -7.53 -38.41
CA LEU A 756 13.69 -6.86 -37.98
C LEU A 756 14.87 -7.87 -37.86
N GLN A 757 14.60 -9.10 -37.40
CA GLN A 757 15.63 -10.14 -37.35
C GLN A 757 16.08 -10.58 -38.76
N ARG A 758 15.19 -10.64 -39.75
CA ARG A 758 15.53 -10.92 -41.16
C ARG A 758 16.39 -9.83 -41.77
N HIS A 759 16.23 -8.58 -41.32
CA HIS A 759 17.09 -7.44 -41.69
C HIS A 759 18.43 -7.41 -40.91
N GLY A 760 18.76 -8.45 -40.14
CA GLY A 760 20.05 -8.60 -39.46
C GLY A 760 20.12 -7.96 -38.07
N HIS A 761 19.05 -7.33 -37.56
CA HIS A 761 19.07 -6.75 -36.22
C HIS A 761 19.21 -7.81 -35.13
N THR A 762 20.06 -7.51 -34.15
CA THR A 762 20.26 -8.33 -32.96
C THR A 762 19.02 -8.27 -32.04
N ARG A 763 18.88 -9.25 -31.15
CA ARG A 763 17.79 -9.26 -30.14
C ARG A 763 17.82 -8.06 -29.18
N ALA A 764 18.96 -7.37 -29.03
CA ALA A 764 19.06 -6.15 -28.24
C ALA A 764 18.50 -4.94 -29.00
N GLU A 765 18.82 -4.81 -30.30
CA GLU A 765 18.30 -3.75 -31.17
C GLU A 765 16.80 -3.92 -31.43
N ILE A 766 16.33 -5.16 -31.66
CA ILE A 766 14.88 -5.45 -31.74
C ILE A 766 14.17 -5.13 -30.42
N ALA A 767 14.84 -5.34 -29.28
CA ALA A 767 14.27 -5.02 -27.96
C ALA A 767 14.14 -3.50 -27.76
N ALA A 768 15.15 -2.73 -28.18
CA ALA A 768 15.08 -1.27 -28.22
C ALA A 768 13.99 -0.78 -29.20
N ALA A 769 13.93 -1.33 -30.41
CA ALA A 769 12.97 -0.94 -31.45
C ALA A 769 11.50 -1.30 -31.12
N LEU A 770 11.27 -2.29 -30.26
CA LEU A 770 9.94 -2.71 -29.79
C LEU A 770 9.67 -2.28 -28.33
N SER A 771 10.49 -1.39 -27.76
CA SER A 771 10.38 -0.87 -26.38
C SER A 771 10.15 -1.97 -25.34
N THR A 772 10.95 -3.03 -25.38
CA THR A 772 10.77 -4.24 -24.56
C THR A 772 12.11 -4.86 -24.16
N THR A 773 12.09 -5.99 -23.45
CA THR A 773 13.33 -6.70 -23.04
C THR A 773 13.79 -7.71 -24.10
N PRO A 774 15.10 -7.99 -24.22
CA PRO A 774 15.62 -9.03 -25.11
C PRO A 774 15.03 -10.43 -24.87
N ASP A 775 14.55 -10.71 -23.65
CA ASP A 775 13.81 -11.92 -23.31
C ASP A 775 12.38 -11.90 -23.84
N THR A 776 11.70 -10.75 -23.84
CA THR A 776 10.38 -10.61 -24.46
C THR A 776 10.47 -10.79 -25.97
N VAL A 777 11.49 -10.22 -26.61
CA VAL A 777 11.80 -10.46 -28.04
C VAL A 777 12.06 -11.94 -28.32
N LYS A 778 12.74 -12.67 -27.42
CA LYS A 778 12.96 -14.12 -27.56
C LYS A 778 11.63 -14.87 -27.70
N VAL A 779 10.66 -14.56 -26.85
CA VAL A 779 9.35 -15.21 -26.87
C VAL A 779 8.53 -14.74 -28.08
N LEU A 780 8.60 -13.47 -28.46
CA LEU A 780 7.93 -12.96 -29.67
C LEU A 780 8.45 -13.65 -30.95
N LEU A 781 9.77 -13.85 -31.09
CA LEU A 781 10.35 -14.59 -32.21
C LEU A 781 10.01 -16.09 -32.21
N GLN A 782 9.90 -16.70 -31.03
CA GLN A 782 9.44 -18.09 -30.87
C GLN A 782 7.95 -18.26 -31.15
N ASP A 783 7.14 -17.24 -30.87
CA ASP A 783 5.73 -17.19 -31.26
C ASP A 783 5.63 -16.99 -32.79
N ALA A 784 6.33 -16.00 -33.37
CA ALA A 784 6.30 -15.68 -34.79
C ALA A 784 6.65 -16.88 -35.69
N ARG A 785 7.77 -17.55 -35.42
CA ARG A 785 8.23 -18.71 -36.23
C ARG A 785 7.30 -19.92 -36.10
N PHE A 786 6.67 -20.10 -34.94
CA PHE A 786 5.69 -21.16 -34.74
C PHE A 786 4.38 -20.87 -35.49
N TYR A 787 3.97 -19.61 -35.64
CA TYR A 787 2.79 -19.26 -36.44
C TYR A 787 3.10 -19.13 -37.94
N GLU A 788 4.37 -19.00 -38.33
CA GLU A 788 4.82 -19.06 -39.73
C GLU A 788 4.94 -20.51 -40.24
N ASP A 789 5.40 -21.44 -39.39
CA ASP A 789 5.34 -22.88 -39.64
C ASP A 789 5.04 -23.64 -38.32
N PRO A 790 3.76 -23.97 -38.04
CA PRO A 790 3.39 -24.74 -36.85
C PRO A 790 3.92 -26.17 -36.86
N THR A 791 4.17 -26.74 -38.04
CA THR A 791 4.67 -28.12 -38.19
C THR A 791 6.12 -28.27 -37.74
N SER A 792 6.87 -27.16 -37.72
CA SER A 792 8.22 -27.09 -37.13
C SER A 792 8.28 -27.40 -35.63
N ASN A 793 7.14 -27.44 -34.92
CA ASN A 793 7.06 -27.80 -33.51
C ASN A 793 5.84 -28.69 -33.20
N PRO A 794 5.89 -30.00 -33.53
CA PRO A 794 4.75 -30.90 -33.38
C PRO A 794 4.25 -30.98 -31.93
N GLU A 795 5.12 -31.02 -30.92
CA GLU A 795 4.69 -31.05 -29.51
C GLU A 795 3.90 -29.80 -29.08
N ARG A 796 4.20 -28.63 -29.65
CA ARG A 796 3.44 -27.39 -29.40
C ARG A 796 2.14 -27.38 -30.20
N LEU A 797 2.14 -27.92 -31.41
CA LEU A 797 0.97 -28.05 -32.27
C LEU A 797 -0.06 -29.03 -31.69
N ASP A 798 0.37 -30.23 -31.26
CA ASP A 798 -0.46 -31.22 -30.57
C ASP A 798 -1.08 -30.66 -29.29
N LEU A 799 -0.30 -29.87 -28.54
CA LEU A 799 -0.78 -29.16 -27.35
C LEU A 799 -1.85 -28.10 -27.68
N ALA A 800 -1.67 -27.38 -28.79
CA ALA A 800 -2.64 -26.40 -29.24
C ALA A 800 -3.92 -27.10 -29.71
N PHE A 801 -3.83 -28.17 -30.50
CA PHE A 801 -4.99 -28.98 -30.89
C PHE A 801 -5.73 -29.59 -29.70
N ALA A 802 -5.02 -30.15 -28.72
CA ALA A 802 -5.64 -30.64 -27.49
C ALA A 802 -6.40 -29.54 -26.71
N ALA A 803 -5.90 -28.30 -26.75
CA ALA A 803 -6.60 -27.15 -26.19
C ALA A 803 -7.78 -26.67 -27.08
N ILE A 804 -7.69 -26.73 -28.41
CA ILE A 804 -8.82 -26.48 -29.33
C ILE A 804 -9.94 -27.49 -29.07
N THR A 805 -9.64 -28.80 -28.98
CA THR A 805 -10.61 -29.84 -28.64
C THR A 805 -11.25 -29.62 -27.27
N ALA A 806 -10.47 -29.18 -26.27
CA ALA A 806 -11.00 -28.86 -24.95
C ALA A 806 -11.93 -27.63 -24.96
N VAL A 807 -11.61 -26.58 -25.74
CA VAL A 807 -12.47 -25.40 -25.94
C VAL A 807 -13.76 -25.78 -26.67
N ALA A 808 -13.67 -26.58 -27.75
CA ALA A 808 -14.84 -27.07 -28.48
C ALA A 808 -15.76 -27.96 -27.62
N ALA A 809 -15.18 -28.69 -26.65
CA ALA A 809 -15.92 -29.44 -25.63
C ALA A 809 -16.43 -28.57 -24.46
N GLY A 810 -16.36 -27.24 -24.55
CA GLY A 810 -16.85 -26.30 -23.54
C GLY A 810 -16.03 -26.23 -22.25
N LYS A 811 -14.83 -26.82 -22.21
CA LYS A 811 -14.00 -26.84 -20.98
C LYS A 811 -13.34 -25.49 -20.74
N SER A 812 -13.24 -25.11 -19.47
CA SER A 812 -12.47 -23.94 -19.05
C SER A 812 -10.97 -24.23 -19.05
N LYS A 813 -10.16 -23.17 -19.18
CA LYS A 813 -8.69 -23.25 -19.07
C LYS A 813 -8.21 -23.87 -17.75
N THR A 814 -8.95 -23.65 -16.66
CA THR A 814 -8.63 -24.20 -15.33
C THR A 814 -8.96 -25.69 -15.24
N ALA A 815 -10.05 -26.15 -15.86
CA ALA A 815 -10.33 -27.59 -16.01
C ALA A 815 -9.25 -28.29 -16.86
N PHE A 816 -8.88 -27.71 -18.01
CA PHE A 816 -7.80 -28.25 -18.83
C PHE A 816 -6.43 -28.25 -18.13
N HIS A 817 -6.15 -27.28 -17.24
CA HIS A 817 -4.95 -27.33 -16.40
C HIS A 817 -4.96 -28.50 -15.42
N ALA A 818 -6.10 -28.77 -14.77
CA ALA A 818 -6.25 -29.89 -13.84
C ALA A 818 -6.11 -31.25 -14.54
N GLU A 819 -6.68 -31.39 -15.74
CA GLU A 819 -6.62 -32.64 -16.53
C GLU A 819 -5.25 -32.88 -17.19
N SER A 820 -4.59 -31.82 -17.69
CA SER A 820 -3.38 -31.98 -18.51
C SER A 820 -2.12 -32.37 -17.73
N ASN A 821 -2.14 -32.32 -16.39
CA ASN A 821 -1.00 -32.57 -15.49
C ASN A 821 0.29 -31.82 -15.88
N ARG A 822 0.14 -30.63 -16.48
CA ARG A 822 1.22 -29.78 -17.00
C ARG A 822 1.29 -28.47 -16.21
N SER A 823 2.45 -27.81 -16.23
CA SER A 823 2.59 -26.52 -15.54
C SER A 823 1.62 -25.47 -16.08
N GLU A 824 1.14 -24.59 -15.19
CA GLU A 824 0.26 -23.46 -15.50
C GLU A 824 0.78 -22.60 -16.68
N ARG A 825 2.11 -22.50 -16.83
CA ARG A 825 2.77 -21.78 -17.93
C ARG A 825 2.60 -22.49 -19.28
N LEU A 826 2.67 -23.82 -19.33
CA LEU A 826 2.44 -24.60 -20.56
C LEU A 826 0.97 -24.57 -20.95
N THR A 827 0.07 -24.77 -19.99
CA THR A 827 -1.38 -24.68 -20.19
C THR A 827 -1.79 -23.28 -20.67
N SER A 828 -1.20 -22.22 -20.09
CA SER A 828 -1.41 -20.84 -20.54
C SER A 828 -0.84 -20.52 -21.92
N ARG A 829 0.10 -21.33 -22.43
CA ARG A 829 0.62 -21.21 -23.79
C ARG A 829 -0.26 -22.00 -24.77
N ALA A 830 -0.56 -23.27 -24.49
CA ALA A 830 -1.45 -24.11 -25.30
C ALA A 830 -2.81 -23.45 -25.53
N TRP A 831 -3.41 -22.86 -24.50
CA TRP A 831 -4.69 -22.13 -24.61
C TRP A 831 -4.60 -20.86 -25.47
N ARG A 832 -3.41 -20.26 -25.61
CA ARG A 832 -3.18 -19.09 -26.47
C ARG A 832 -2.89 -19.50 -27.91
N ASP A 833 -2.06 -20.53 -28.07
CA ASP A 833 -1.73 -21.13 -29.37
C ASP A 833 -3.00 -21.65 -30.05
N ALA A 834 -3.89 -22.32 -29.29
CA ALA A 834 -5.24 -22.72 -29.71
C ALA A 834 -6.06 -21.56 -30.26
N ASN A 835 -6.24 -20.50 -29.47
CA ASN A 835 -6.98 -19.28 -29.88
C ASN A 835 -6.37 -18.56 -31.10
N THR A 836 -5.13 -18.88 -31.49
CA THR A 836 -4.42 -18.27 -32.61
C THR A 836 -4.51 -19.14 -33.86
N LEU A 837 -4.25 -20.45 -33.72
CA LEU A 837 -4.29 -21.40 -34.83
C LEU A 837 -5.72 -21.66 -35.31
N ASP A 838 -6.69 -21.76 -34.41
CA ASP A 838 -8.11 -21.97 -34.73
C ASP A 838 -8.64 -20.87 -35.68
N ARG A 839 -8.16 -19.62 -35.51
CA ARG A 839 -8.45 -18.49 -36.41
C ARG A 839 -7.70 -18.52 -37.74
N GLN A 840 -6.55 -19.17 -37.80
CA GLN A 840 -5.79 -19.35 -39.05
C GLN A 840 -6.31 -20.53 -39.88
N THR A 841 -7.11 -21.42 -39.28
CA THR A 841 -7.71 -22.60 -39.94
C THR A 841 -9.20 -22.47 -40.21
N ALA A 842 -9.87 -21.44 -39.70
CA ALA A 842 -11.26 -21.14 -40.04
C ALA A 842 -11.34 -20.67 -41.51
N PRO A 843 -12.26 -21.20 -42.34
CA PRO A 843 -12.53 -20.64 -43.66
C PRO A 843 -13.25 -19.28 -43.52
N ASP A 844 -12.87 -18.32 -44.36
CA ASP A 844 -13.58 -17.04 -44.57
C ASP A 844 -15.03 -17.23 -45.06
#